data_AF-A0A7N9IER6-F1
#
_entry.id   AF-A0A7N9IER6-F1
#
_cell.length_a   1.000
_cell.length_b   1.000
_cell.length_c   1.000
_cell.angle_alpha   90.00
_cell.angle_beta   90.00
_cell.angle_gamma   90.00
#
_symmetry.space_group_name_H-M   'P 1'
#
loop_
_entity.id
_entity.type
_entity.pdbx_description
1 polymer ?
#
loop_
_entity_poly.entity_id
_entity_poly.type
_entity_poly.pdbx_seq_one_letter_code
_entity_poly.pdbx_strand_id
1 'polypeptide(L)'
;MADEAPRKGSFSALVGRTNGLTKPAALAAAPAKPGGAGGSKKLVIKNFRDRPRLPDNYTQDTWRKLHEAVRAVQSSTSIRYNLEELYQAVENLCSHKVSPMLYKQLRQACEDHVQAQILPFREYSLDSVLFLKKINTCWQDHCRQMIMIRSIFLFLDRTYVLQNSTLPSIWDMGLELFRTHIISDKMVQSKTIDGILLLIEHERSGEAVDRSLLRSLLGMLSDLQVYKDSFELKFLEETNCLYAAEGQRLMQEREVPEYLNHVSKRLEEEGDRVITYLDHGTQKPLIACVEKQLLGEHLTAILQKGLDHLLDENRVPDLAQMYQLFSRVRGGQQALLQHWSEYIKTFGTAIVINPEKDKDMVQDLLDFKDKVDHVIEVCFQKNERFVNLMKESFETFINKRPNKPAELIAKHVDSKLRAGNKEATDEELERTLDKIMILFRFIHECGAAFTSKLEGMFKDMELSKDIMVHFKQHMQNQSDSGPIDLTVNILTMGYWPTYTPMEVHLTPEMVKLQEVFKAFYLGKHSGRKLQWQTTLGHAVLKAEFKEGKKEFQVSLFQTLVLLMFNEGDGFSFEEIKMATGIEDSELRRTLQSLACGKARVLIKSPKGKEVEDGDKFIFNGEFKHKLFRIKINQIQMKETVEEQVSTTERVFQDRQYQIDAAIVRIMKMRKTLGHNLLVSELYNQLKFPVKPGDLKKRIESLIDRDYMERDKDNPNQYHYVA
;
A
#
# COMPACT_ATOMS: atom_id res chain seq x y z
N MET A 1 -6.34 11.79 23.84
CA MET A 1 -5.94 11.59 25.24
C MET A 1 -4.43 11.47 25.25
N ALA A 2 -3.80 12.25 26.11
CA ALA A 2 -2.38 12.60 26.05
C ALA A 2 -1.46 11.43 26.41
N ASP A 3 -0.35 11.39 25.68
CA ASP A 3 0.75 10.43 25.73
C ASP A 3 1.80 10.91 26.74
N GLU A 4 2.16 10.08 27.72
CA GLU A 4 3.11 10.43 28.80
C GLU A 4 4.36 9.54 28.69
N ALA A 5 5.44 10.09 28.13
CA ALA A 5 6.75 9.45 28.01
C ALA A 5 7.54 9.51 29.34
N PRO A 6 8.35 8.48 29.68
CA PRO A 6 9.10 8.46 30.94
C PRO A 6 10.35 9.36 30.87
N ARG A 7 10.49 10.23 31.87
CA ARG A 7 11.60 11.20 32.02
C ARG A 7 12.94 10.48 32.23
N LYS A 8 13.88 10.67 31.29
CA LYS A 8 15.33 10.47 31.52
C LYS A 8 15.84 11.55 32.48
N GLY A 9 16.45 11.13 33.59
CA GLY A 9 17.15 12.04 34.52
C GLY A 9 18.43 12.57 33.89
N SER A 10 18.35 13.76 33.26
CA SER A 10 19.50 14.51 32.79
C SER A 10 20.13 15.26 33.97
N PHE A 11 21.29 14.82 34.44
CA PHE A 11 22.09 15.50 35.47
C PHE A 11 22.99 16.59 34.84
N SER A 12 22.39 17.52 34.07
CA SER A 12 23.10 18.67 33.48
C SER A 12 22.35 20.01 33.69
N ALA A 13 21.62 20.14 34.80
CA ALA A 13 20.90 21.37 35.14
C ALA A 13 21.21 21.82 36.57
N LEU A 14 22.43 22.32 36.79
CA LEU A 14 22.78 23.14 37.95
C LEU A 14 23.80 24.23 37.53
N VAL A 15 23.42 25.00 36.51
CA VAL A 15 24.02 26.31 36.22
C VAL A 15 22.86 27.29 36.04
N GLY A 16 22.75 28.27 36.94
CA GLY A 16 21.77 29.34 36.83
C GLY A 16 20.96 29.61 38.10
N ARG A 17 21.61 29.99 39.19
CA ARG A 17 21.00 30.88 40.20
C ARG A 17 21.96 32.03 40.48
N THR A 18 21.68 33.17 39.85
CA THR A 18 22.26 34.46 40.13
C THR A 18 21.73 34.93 41.50
N ASN A 19 22.57 34.84 42.54
CA ASN A 19 22.29 35.49 43.81
C ASN A 19 22.71 36.97 43.74
N GLY A 20 21.71 37.84 43.82
CA GLY A 20 21.70 39.15 44.47
C GLY A 20 23.00 39.95 44.53
N LEU A 21 23.31 40.66 43.45
CA LEU A 21 24.12 41.88 43.51
C LEU A 21 23.24 43.01 44.06
N THR A 22 23.39 43.32 45.35
CA THR A 22 22.90 44.58 45.92
C THR A 22 23.65 45.76 45.30
N LYS A 23 22.92 46.59 44.55
CA LYS A 23 23.35 47.92 44.09
C LYS A 23 23.78 48.80 45.29
N PRO A 24 24.86 49.60 45.19
CA PRO A 24 25.01 50.77 46.04
C PRO A 24 24.13 51.91 45.50
N ALA A 25 23.42 52.58 46.41
CA ALA A 25 22.58 53.73 46.11
C ALA A 25 23.42 54.94 45.64
N ALA A 26 22.95 55.60 44.59
CA ALA A 26 23.47 56.86 44.09
C ALA A 26 23.02 58.02 45.00
N LEU A 27 23.98 58.82 45.49
CA LEU A 27 23.74 60.14 46.05
C LEU A 27 24.21 61.19 45.04
N ALA A 28 23.37 62.20 44.85
CA ALA A 28 23.43 63.22 43.82
C ALA A 28 24.73 64.05 43.81
N ALA A 29 25.14 64.45 42.61
CA ALA A 29 26.26 65.36 42.35
C ALA A 29 25.77 66.78 42.01
N ALA A 30 26.46 67.80 42.54
CA ALA A 30 26.64 69.15 41.98
C ALA A 30 27.87 69.82 42.65
N PRO A 31 28.56 70.82 42.06
CA PRO A 31 29.61 70.61 41.07
C PRO A 31 31.01 71.13 41.45
N ALA A 32 32.00 70.54 40.75
CA ALA A 32 33.42 70.83 40.52
C ALA A 32 34.14 72.09 41.07
N LYS A 33 35.38 71.86 41.54
CA LYS A 33 36.60 72.55 41.04
C LYS A 33 37.78 71.55 40.90
N PRO A 34 38.70 71.72 39.94
CA PRO A 34 39.57 70.65 39.45
C PRO A 34 40.97 70.66 40.08
N GLY A 35 41.54 69.48 40.33
CA GLY A 35 42.97 69.35 40.58
C GLY A 35 43.39 68.00 41.17
N GLY A 36 44.17 67.23 40.41
CA GLY A 36 45.10 66.23 40.94
C GLY A 36 44.72 64.76 40.76
N ALA A 37 45.52 64.04 39.98
CA ALA A 37 45.41 62.62 39.69
C ALA A 37 45.34 61.75 40.97
N GLY A 38 44.27 60.97 41.11
CA GLY A 38 44.08 60.01 42.20
C GLY A 38 44.69 58.65 41.89
N GLY A 39 45.94 58.44 42.29
CA GLY A 39 46.48 57.09 42.52
C GLY A 39 45.76 56.42 43.69
N SER A 40 45.50 55.12 43.61
CA SER A 40 44.87 54.35 44.69
C SER A 40 45.64 54.53 46.01
N LYS A 41 44.98 55.10 47.03
CA LYS A 41 45.57 55.28 48.35
C LYS A 41 45.92 53.92 48.96
N LYS A 42 47.21 53.62 49.08
CA LYS A 42 47.71 52.45 49.81
C LYS A 42 47.45 52.65 51.30
N LEU A 43 46.69 51.73 51.91
CA LEU A 43 46.49 51.67 53.36
C LEU A 43 47.67 50.92 54.00
N VAL A 44 48.23 51.49 55.07
CA VAL A 44 49.30 50.86 55.87
C VAL A 44 48.71 50.49 57.22
N ILE A 45 48.74 49.20 57.55
CA ILE A 45 48.29 48.69 58.85
C ILE A 45 49.31 49.14 59.91
N LYS A 46 48.89 50.01 60.84
CA LYS A 46 49.74 50.46 61.95
C LYS A 46 50.00 49.29 62.93
N ASN A 47 51.23 49.17 63.41
CA ASN A 47 51.70 48.13 64.35
C ASN A 47 51.73 46.68 63.82
N PHE A 48 51.89 46.48 62.51
CA PHE A 48 52.13 45.15 61.94
C PHE A 48 53.59 44.72 62.15
N ARG A 49 53.91 44.26 63.38
CA ARG A 49 55.28 43.96 63.82
C ARG A 49 55.83 42.61 63.36
N ASP A 50 55.00 41.67 62.92
CA ASP A 50 55.45 40.45 62.27
C ASP A 50 54.35 39.84 61.38
N ARG A 51 54.71 39.31 60.21
CA ARG A 51 53.76 38.50 59.42
C ARG A 51 53.54 37.19 60.17
N PRO A 52 52.30 36.78 60.50
CA PRO A 52 52.06 35.44 61.00
C PRO A 52 52.61 34.44 59.96
N ARG A 53 53.70 33.77 60.32
CA ARG A 53 54.28 32.69 59.52
C ARG A 53 53.61 31.41 59.98
N LEU A 54 53.09 30.63 59.04
CA LEU A 54 52.64 29.28 59.32
C LEU A 54 53.79 28.48 59.95
N PRO A 55 53.50 27.56 60.88
CA PRO A 55 54.50 26.60 61.32
C PRO A 55 55.13 25.90 60.11
N ASP A 56 56.45 25.66 60.13
CA ASP A 56 57.15 25.04 58.98
C ASP A 56 56.57 23.66 58.60
N ASN A 57 55.94 22.98 59.55
CA ASN A 57 55.30 21.66 59.37
C ASN A 57 53.82 21.73 58.95
N TYR A 58 53.22 22.92 58.85
CA TYR A 58 51.78 23.08 58.60
C TYR A 58 51.32 22.45 57.28
N THR A 59 52.11 22.59 56.21
CA THR A 59 51.79 22.02 54.90
C THR A 59 51.87 20.50 54.91
N GLN A 60 52.87 19.92 55.57
CA GLN A 60 53.07 18.48 55.67
C GLN A 60 52.01 17.81 56.58
N ASP A 61 51.68 18.43 57.71
CA ASP A 61 50.67 17.91 58.62
C ASP A 61 49.25 18.03 58.04
N THR A 62 48.96 19.12 57.33
CA THR A 62 47.66 19.28 56.65
C THR A 62 47.54 18.28 55.49
N TRP A 63 48.61 18.06 54.73
CA TRP A 63 48.63 17.00 53.71
C TRP A 63 48.44 15.61 54.33
N ARG A 64 49.07 15.32 55.47
CA ARG A 64 48.90 14.04 56.17
C ARG A 64 47.44 13.77 56.52
N LYS A 65 46.73 14.77 57.06
CA LYS A 65 45.30 14.67 57.36
C LYS A 65 44.46 14.40 56.10
N LEU A 66 44.74 15.12 55.01
CA LEU A 66 44.05 14.94 53.73
C LEU A 66 44.32 13.55 53.13
N HIS A 67 45.56 13.08 53.20
CA HIS A 67 45.96 11.76 52.70
C HIS A 67 45.34 10.63 53.54
N GLU A 68 45.27 10.77 54.87
CA GLU A 68 44.52 9.85 55.74
C GLU A 68 43.04 9.81 55.37
N ALA A 69 42.43 10.97 55.09
CA ALA A 69 41.04 11.05 54.66
C ALA A 69 40.83 10.37 53.29
N VAL A 70 41.70 10.63 52.31
CA VAL A 70 41.64 9.98 50.98
C VAL A 70 41.76 8.46 51.10
N ARG A 71 42.73 7.96 51.90
CA ARG A 71 42.87 6.52 52.15
C ARG A 71 41.66 5.92 52.88
N ALA A 72 41.06 6.67 53.82
CA ALA A 72 39.87 6.21 54.52
C ALA A 72 38.70 6.06 53.53
N VAL A 73 38.48 7.05 52.65
CA VAL A 73 37.48 6.98 51.58
C VAL A 73 37.73 5.78 50.66
N GLN A 74 38.96 5.60 50.17
CA GLN A 74 39.33 4.53 49.26
C GLN A 74 39.19 3.12 49.85
N SER A 75 39.46 2.97 51.15
CA SER A 75 39.30 1.70 51.88
C SER A 75 37.88 1.50 52.43
N SER A 76 36.93 2.37 52.08
CA SER A 76 35.56 2.37 52.61
C SER A 76 35.51 2.39 54.15
N THR A 77 36.47 3.05 54.79
CA THR A 77 36.51 3.28 56.24
C THR A 77 36.06 4.69 56.62
N SER A 78 35.59 4.85 57.86
CA SER A 78 35.10 6.15 58.34
C SER A 78 36.23 7.18 58.48
N ILE A 79 35.99 8.38 57.94
CA ILE A 79 36.92 9.51 58.06
C ILE A 79 36.89 10.02 59.50
N ARG A 80 38.08 10.22 60.10
CA ARG A 80 38.22 10.71 61.49
C ARG A 80 37.97 12.22 61.64
N TYR A 81 38.11 12.97 60.55
CA TYR A 81 37.99 14.42 60.48
C TYR A 81 36.66 14.80 59.83
N ASN A 82 36.08 15.94 60.18
CA ASN A 82 34.85 16.40 59.53
C ASN A 82 35.12 16.98 58.13
N LEU A 83 34.14 16.86 57.22
CA LEU A 83 34.30 17.24 55.81
C LEU A 83 34.55 18.74 55.62
N GLU A 84 33.97 19.57 56.49
CA GLU A 84 34.14 21.03 56.46
C GLU A 84 35.57 21.44 56.83
N GLU A 85 36.16 20.82 57.86
CA GLU A 85 37.56 21.01 58.25
C GLU A 85 38.52 20.57 57.15
N LEU A 86 38.24 19.45 56.48
CA LEU A 86 39.05 18.98 55.36
C LEU A 86 38.92 19.92 54.15
N TYR A 87 37.72 20.44 53.87
CA TYR A 87 37.51 21.42 52.81
C TYR A 87 38.27 22.73 53.09
N GLN A 88 38.14 23.29 54.30
CA GLN A 88 38.86 24.49 54.72
C GLN A 88 40.38 24.27 54.72
N ALA A 89 40.84 23.07 55.07
CA ALA A 89 42.25 22.69 54.96
C ALA A 89 42.75 22.77 53.51
N VAL A 90 41.96 22.28 52.54
CA VAL A 90 42.28 22.40 51.10
C VAL A 90 42.25 23.87 50.66
N GLU A 91 41.25 24.65 51.06
CA GLU A 91 41.12 26.07 50.75
C GLU A 91 42.33 26.89 51.25
N ASN A 92 42.74 26.67 52.49
CA ASN A 92 43.90 27.32 53.09
C ASN A 92 45.18 26.93 52.35
N LEU A 93 45.41 25.64 52.09
CA LEU A 93 46.58 25.18 51.33
C LEU A 93 46.64 25.75 49.91
N CYS A 94 45.49 25.87 49.23
CA CYS A 94 45.40 26.48 47.91
C CYS A 94 45.72 27.98 47.93
N SER A 95 45.25 28.69 48.96
CA SER A 95 45.51 30.12 49.17
C SER A 95 47.01 30.43 49.38
N HIS A 96 47.78 29.46 49.87
CA HIS A 96 49.24 29.56 50.01
C HIS A 96 50.04 29.18 48.75
N LYS A 97 49.40 29.12 47.57
CA LYS A 97 50.02 28.78 46.27
C LYS A 97 50.62 27.37 46.18
N VAL A 98 50.16 26.43 47.01
CA VAL A 98 50.64 25.03 47.02
C VAL A 98 49.80 24.10 46.12
N SER A 99 48.79 24.65 45.42
CA SER A 99 47.82 23.91 44.59
C SER A 99 48.44 22.95 43.55
N PRO A 100 49.52 23.30 42.80
CA PRO A 100 50.13 22.38 41.82
C PRO A 100 50.69 21.11 42.46
N MET A 101 51.33 21.24 43.63
CA MET A 101 51.89 20.10 44.36
C MET A 101 50.78 19.27 44.97
N LEU A 102 49.74 19.91 45.50
CA LEU A 102 48.57 19.23 46.09
C LEU A 102 47.85 18.35 45.05
N TYR A 103 47.63 18.85 43.84
CA TYR A 103 47.02 18.07 42.76
C TYR A 103 47.87 16.85 42.37
N LYS A 104 49.19 17.01 42.22
CA LYS A 104 50.11 15.90 41.93
C LYS A 104 50.08 14.82 43.01
N GLN A 105 50.07 15.24 44.28
CA GLN A 105 50.04 14.33 45.42
C GLN A 105 48.69 13.59 45.52
N LEU A 106 47.57 14.27 45.25
CA LEU A 106 46.26 13.63 45.16
C LEU A 106 46.20 12.62 44.01
N ARG A 107 46.69 13.00 42.82
CA ARG A 107 46.77 12.08 41.66
C ARG A 107 47.56 10.83 42.01
N GLN A 108 48.73 10.97 42.62
CA GLN A 108 49.56 9.82 43.02
C GLN A 108 48.85 8.92 44.04
N ALA A 109 48.17 9.49 45.03
CA ALA A 109 47.43 8.71 46.02
C ALA A 109 46.25 7.92 45.40
N CYS A 110 45.57 8.50 44.40
CA CYS A 110 44.54 7.80 43.63
C CYS A 110 45.16 6.71 42.73
N GLU A 111 46.27 7.02 42.08
CA GLU A 111 47.00 6.14 41.18
C GLU A 111 47.48 4.87 41.89
N ASP A 112 48.19 5.02 43.02
CA ASP A 112 48.68 3.90 43.82
C ASP A 112 47.54 2.96 44.27
N HIS A 113 46.40 3.55 44.63
CA HIS A 113 45.22 2.78 45.04
C HIS A 113 44.61 1.99 43.87
N VAL A 114 44.39 2.63 42.72
CA VAL A 114 43.81 1.97 41.54
C VAL A 114 44.74 0.87 41.01
N GLN A 115 46.06 1.08 41.02
CA GLN A 115 47.02 0.03 40.67
C GLN A 115 46.94 -1.18 41.61
N ALA A 116 46.72 -0.96 42.91
CA ALA A 116 46.53 -2.07 43.84
C ALA A 116 45.23 -2.85 43.56
N GLN A 117 44.18 -2.20 43.05
CA GLN A 117 42.90 -2.85 42.72
C GLN A 117 42.98 -3.81 41.54
N ILE A 118 44.03 -3.79 40.71
CA ILE A 118 44.14 -4.68 39.55
C ILE A 118 44.49 -6.13 39.93
N LEU A 119 45.21 -6.32 41.04
CA LEU A 119 45.81 -7.61 41.40
C LEU A 119 44.76 -8.73 41.52
N PRO A 120 43.60 -8.52 42.18
CA PRO A 120 42.55 -9.53 42.27
C PRO A 120 41.89 -9.89 40.93
N PHE A 121 41.97 -9.02 39.92
CA PHE A 121 41.44 -9.31 38.58
C PHE A 121 42.39 -10.12 37.71
N ARG A 122 43.69 -10.17 38.06
CA ARG A 122 44.71 -10.98 37.38
C ARG A 122 44.81 -12.41 37.90
N GLU A 123 44.20 -12.71 39.04
CA GLU A 123 44.17 -14.07 39.60
C GLU A 123 43.25 -14.98 38.77
N TYR A 124 43.72 -16.20 38.47
CA TYR A 124 42.95 -17.20 37.71
C TYR A 124 41.78 -17.73 38.54
N SER A 125 40.66 -18.02 37.86
CA SER A 125 39.43 -18.67 38.36
C SER A 125 38.33 -17.74 38.87
N LEU A 126 37.61 -17.13 37.93
CA LEU A 126 36.23 -16.70 38.17
C LEU A 126 35.40 -16.98 36.91
N ASP A 127 34.22 -17.55 37.14
CA ASP A 127 33.11 -17.57 36.19
C ASP A 127 32.89 -16.17 35.59
N SER A 128 32.53 -16.10 34.30
CA SER A 128 32.39 -14.85 33.56
C SER A 128 31.40 -13.91 34.24
N VAL A 129 30.27 -14.41 34.73
CA VAL A 129 29.25 -13.58 35.40
C VAL A 129 29.76 -13.03 36.74
N LEU A 130 30.44 -13.85 37.54
CA LEU A 130 31.06 -13.40 38.79
C LEU A 130 32.14 -12.35 38.56
N PHE A 131 32.93 -12.52 37.49
CA PHE A 131 33.94 -11.54 37.08
C PHE A 131 33.30 -10.19 36.73
N LEU A 132 32.21 -10.20 35.93
CA LEU A 132 31.47 -8.98 35.58
C LEU A 132 30.83 -8.30 36.80
N LYS A 133 30.32 -9.06 37.77
CA LYS A 133 29.81 -8.48 39.02
C LYS A 133 30.93 -7.82 39.84
N LYS A 134 32.10 -8.45 39.92
CA LYS A 134 33.26 -7.87 40.63
C LYS A 134 33.75 -6.58 39.98
N ILE A 135 33.87 -6.54 38.65
CA ILE A 135 34.32 -5.32 37.96
C ILE A 135 33.28 -4.19 38.10
N ASN A 136 31.99 -4.53 38.07
CA ASN A 136 30.92 -3.57 38.30
C ASN A 136 30.95 -2.98 39.72
N THR A 137 31.13 -3.80 40.76
CA THR A 137 31.26 -3.31 42.14
C THR A 137 32.48 -2.41 42.29
N CYS A 138 33.63 -2.83 41.75
CA CYS A 138 34.86 -2.02 41.76
C CYS A 138 34.66 -0.66 41.10
N TRP A 139 33.95 -0.60 39.97
CA TRP A 139 33.59 0.64 39.30
C TRP A 139 32.64 1.51 40.14
N GLN A 140 31.56 0.94 40.66
CA GLN A 140 30.58 1.68 41.47
C GLN A 140 31.22 2.28 42.73
N ASP A 141 32.10 1.51 43.37
CA ASP A 141 32.83 1.97 44.55
C ASP A 141 33.83 3.08 44.19
N HIS A 142 34.61 2.91 43.11
CA HIS A 142 35.52 3.95 42.60
C HIS A 142 34.77 5.27 42.30
N CYS A 143 33.61 5.21 41.63
CA CYS A 143 32.79 6.39 41.37
C CYS A 143 32.33 7.08 42.66
N ARG A 144 31.80 6.33 43.63
CA ARG A 144 31.35 6.89 44.92
C ARG A 144 32.50 7.54 45.68
N GLN A 145 33.65 6.88 45.72
CA GLN A 145 34.86 7.36 46.37
C GLN A 145 35.38 8.63 45.70
N MET A 146 35.42 8.69 44.37
CA MET A 146 35.85 9.86 43.62
C MET A 146 34.91 11.06 43.77
N ILE A 147 33.58 10.84 43.89
CA ILE A 147 32.62 11.92 44.22
C ILE A 147 32.94 12.50 45.60
N MET A 148 33.23 11.64 46.58
CA MET A 148 33.57 12.08 47.93
C MET A 148 34.91 12.83 47.97
N ILE A 149 35.94 12.32 47.29
CA ILE A 149 37.22 13.02 47.14
C ILE A 149 37.01 14.37 46.47
N ARG A 150 36.23 14.45 45.40
CA ARG A 150 35.90 15.71 44.73
C ARG A 150 35.19 16.69 45.68
N SER A 151 34.33 16.22 46.58
CA SER A 151 33.66 17.08 47.56
C SER A 151 34.63 17.69 48.56
N ILE A 152 35.62 16.92 49.04
CA ILE A 152 36.68 17.40 49.94
C ILE A 152 37.58 18.40 49.22
N PHE A 153 37.97 18.09 47.98
CA PHE A 153 38.88 18.90 47.16
C PHE A 153 38.16 19.88 46.24
N LEU A 154 36.91 20.24 46.54
CA LEU A 154 36.07 21.06 45.65
C LEU A 154 36.69 22.43 45.36
N PHE A 155 37.37 23.03 46.35
CA PHE A 155 38.07 24.30 46.16
C PHE A 155 39.24 24.16 45.17
N LEU A 156 40.02 23.08 45.26
CA LEU A 156 41.12 22.79 44.34
C LEU A 156 40.62 22.60 42.89
N ASP A 157 39.53 21.83 42.73
CA ASP A 157 38.90 21.53 41.43
C ASP A 157 38.36 22.82 40.76
N ARG A 158 37.67 23.69 41.53
CA ARG A 158 37.04 24.91 40.99
C ARG A 158 37.95 26.13 40.88
N THR A 159 39.12 26.13 41.50
CA THR A 159 40.06 27.26 41.43
C THR A 159 41.25 26.96 40.53
N TYR A 160 42.11 26.05 40.95
CA TYR A 160 43.35 25.75 40.25
C TYR A 160 43.11 24.89 39.01
N VAL A 161 42.38 23.79 39.12
CA VAL A 161 42.17 22.86 38.00
C VAL A 161 41.32 23.51 36.91
N LEU A 162 40.21 24.16 37.27
CA LEU A 162 39.34 24.87 36.32
C LEU A 162 40.05 25.98 35.53
N GLN A 163 41.05 26.65 36.11
CA GLN A 163 41.83 27.70 35.43
C GLN A 163 42.90 27.14 34.49
N ASN A 164 43.23 25.84 34.59
CA ASN A 164 44.25 25.18 33.78
C ASN A 164 43.62 24.16 32.84
N SER A 165 43.39 24.54 31.58
CA SER A 165 42.78 23.67 30.56
C SER A 165 43.58 22.40 30.24
N THR A 166 44.85 22.32 30.66
CA THR A 166 45.71 21.15 30.48
C THR A 166 45.54 20.09 31.57
N LEU A 167 44.92 20.43 32.69
CA LEU A 167 44.71 19.50 33.79
C LEU A 167 43.27 18.96 33.76
N PRO A 168 43.08 17.63 33.77
CA PRO A 168 41.74 17.07 33.87
C PRO A 168 41.11 17.43 35.22
N SER A 169 39.78 17.50 35.27
CA SER A 169 39.07 17.62 36.55
C SER A 169 39.42 16.45 37.47
N ILE A 170 39.19 16.58 38.78
CA ILE A 170 39.43 15.45 39.69
C ILE A 170 38.63 14.21 39.27
N TRP A 171 37.43 14.41 38.73
CA TRP A 171 36.60 13.33 38.18
C TRP A 171 37.24 12.70 36.94
N ASP A 172 37.60 13.50 35.94
CA ASP A 172 38.20 13.01 34.69
C ASP A 172 39.55 12.33 34.94
N MET A 173 40.33 12.83 35.91
CA MET A 173 41.53 12.17 36.39
C MET A 173 41.18 10.77 36.92
N GLY A 174 40.19 10.63 37.81
CA GLY A 174 39.76 9.33 38.32
C GLY A 174 39.32 8.35 37.21
N LEU A 175 38.65 8.86 36.17
CA LEU A 175 38.29 8.08 34.98
C LEU A 175 39.52 7.64 34.18
N GLU A 176 40.49 8.54 33.98
CA GLU A 176 41.76 8.28 33.30
C GLU A 176 42.56 7.17 33.99
N LEU A 177 42.65 7.20 35.32
CA LEU A 177 43.39 6.18 36.09
C LEU A 177 42.68 4.82 36.01
N PHE A 178 41.35 4.78 36.17
CA PHE A 178 40.59 3.54 36.07
C PHE A 178 40.67 2.94 34.66
N ARG A 179 40.60 3.78 33.62
CA ARG A 179 40.81 3.36 32.23
C ARG A 179 42.17 2.72 32.06
N THR A 180 43.23 3.44 32.42
CA THR A 180 44.63 3.04 32.18
C THR A 180 45.01 1.76 32.91
N HIS A 181 44.61 1.63 34.17
CA HIS A 181 45.10 0.56 35.04
C HIS A 181 44.15 -0.63 35.15
N ILE A 182 42.83 -0.44 35.05
CA ILE A 182 41.87 -1.55 35.16
C ILE A 182 41.42 -2.02 33.79
N ILE A 183 40.76 -1.16 33.01
CA ILE A 183 40.06 -1.58 31.78
C ILE A 183 41.00 -1.73 30.57
N SER A 184 42.10 -0.97 30.51
CA SER A 184 43.09 -1.10 29.44
C SER A 184 44.05 -2.28 29.64
N ASP A 185 44.00 -2.98 30.78
CA ASP A 185 44.69 -4.26 30.93
C ASP A 185 44.03 -5.30 29.99
N LYS A 186 44.84 -5.90 29.11
CA LYS A 186 44.34 -6.75 28.02
C LYS A 186 43.49 -7.92 28.50
N MET A 187 43.86 -8.54 29.63
CA MET A 187 43.13 -9.71 30.14
C MET A 187 41.77 -9.27 30.70
N VAL A 188 41.77 -8.20 31.50
CA VAL A 188 40.54 -7.63 32.07
C VAL A 188 39.62 -7.15 30.96
N GLN A 189 40.16 -6.46 29.96
CA GLN A 189 39.41 -5.97 28.82
C GLN A 189 38.73 -7.11 28.07
N SER A 190 39.50 -8.10 27.59
CA SER A 190 38.94 -9.22 26.81
C SER A 190 37.86 -9.95 27.62
N LYS A 191 38.15 -10.31 28.87
CA LYS A 191 37.20 -11.05 29.71
C LYS A 191 35.93 -10.24 30.01
N THR A 192 36.04 -8.91 30.13
CA THR A 192 34.87 -8.03 30.30
C THR A 192 34.03 -7.99 29.03
N ILE A 193 34.67 -7.76 27.87
CA ILE A 193 33.96 -7.67 26.59
C ILE A 193 33.33 -9.01 26.22
N ASP A 194 34.11 -10.09 26.23
CA ASP A 194 33.66 -11.43 25.87
C ASP A 194 32.55 -11.91 26.85
N GLY A 195 32.64 -11.54 28.13
CA GLY A 195 31.59 -11.82 29.12
C GLY A 195 30.29 -11.03 28.88
N ILE A 196 30.38 -9.76 28.49
CA ILE A 196 29.21 -8.94 28.12
C ILE A 196 28.54 -9.54 26.88
N LEU A 197 29.32 -9.89 25.87
CA LEU A 197 28.83 -10.50 24.63
C LEU A 197 28.13 -11.83 24.89
N LEU A 198 28.70 -12.69 25.73
CA LEU A 198 28.09 -13.94 26.16
C LEU A 198 26.72 -13.74 26.82
N LEU A 199 26.59 -12.74 27.71
CA LEU A 199 25.29 -12.42 28.32
C LEU A 199 24.27 -11.95 27.28
N ILE A 200 24.69 -11.17 26.27
CA ILE A 200 23.79 -10.73 25.20
C ILE A 200 23.38 -11.93 24.32
N GLU A 201 24.29 -12.85 24.03
CA GLU A 201 24.01 -14.08 23.28
C GLU A 201 22.98 -14.97 24.02
N HIS A 202 23.16 -15.16 25.32
CA HIS A 202 22.20 -15.89 26.16
C HIS A 202 20.83 -15.19 26.21
N GLU A 203 20.80 -13.86 26.25
CA GLU A 203 19.52 -13.14 26.15
C GLU A 203 18.85 -13.35 24.79
N ARG A 204 19.62 -13.43 23.69
CA ARG A 204 19.09 -13.72 22.34
C ARG A 204 18.55 -15.14 22.21
N SER A 205 19.06 -16.10 22.98
CA SER A 205 18.51 -17.47 23.05
C SER A 205 17.30 -17.59 23.98
N GLY A 206 16.95 -16.52 24.72
CA GLY A 206 15.78 -16.45 25.59
C GLY A 206 16.08 -16.69 27.08
N GLU A 207 17.35 -16.75 27.48
CA GLU A 207 17.72 -16.81 28.89
C GLU A 207 17.56 -15.44 29.57
N ALA A 208 17.18 -15.46 30.85
CA ALA A 208 17.07 -14.25 31.64
C ALA A 208 18.46 -13.77 32.10
N VAL A 209 18.83 -12.54 31.75
CA VAL A 209 20.09 -11.92 32.14
C VAL A 209 19.88 -10.66 33.00
N ASP A 210 20.88 -10.32 33.80
CA ASP A 210 20.85 -9.12 34.62
C ASP A 210 21.11 -7.87 33.76
N ARG A 211 20.03 -7.30 33.24
CA ARG A 211 20.07 -6.07 32.42
C ARG A 211 20.63 -4.86 33.17
N SER A 212 20.54 -4.83 34.50
CA SER A 212 21.08 -3.73 35.30
C SER A 212 22.61 -3.77 35.36
N LEU A 213 23.18 -4.97 35.43
CA LEU A 213 24.62 -5.21 35.34
C LEU A 213 25.16 -4.78 33.97
N LEU A 214 24.51 -5.21 32.88
CA LEU A 214 24.90 -4.82 31.51
C LEU A 214 24.85 -3.30 31.31
N ARG A 215 23.76 -2.65 31.75
CA ARG A 215 23.61 -1.20 31.66
C ARG A 215 24.72 -0.46 32.41
N SER A 216 25.07 -0.94 33.60
CA SER A 216 26.12 -0.33 34.42
C SER A 216 27.51 -0.51 33.78
N LEU A 217 27.82 -1.70 33.27
CA LEU A 217 29.11 -2.00 32.62
C LEU A 217 29.28 -1.31 31.27
N LEU A 218 28.25 -1.28 30.43
CA LEU A 218 28.30 -0.56 29.16
C LEU A 218 28.31 0.95 29.37
N GLY A 219 27.59 1.45 30.38
CA GLY A 219 27.70 2.83 30.87
C GLY A 219 29.13 3.17 31.29
N MET A 220 29.77 2.30 32.09
CA MET A 220 31.19 2.42 32.46
C MET A 220 32.09 2.49 31.21
N LEU A 221 31.93 1.59 30.24
CA LEU A 221 32.75 1.61 29.02
C LEU A 221 32.54 2.91 28.20
N SER A 222 31.33 3.48 28.25
CA SER A 222 31.01 4.77 27.61
C SER A 222 31.65 5.94 28.35
N ASP A 223 31.52 6.00 29.69
CA ASP A 223 32.15 7.00 30.55
C ASP A 223 33.69 6.97 30.43
N LEU A 224 34.25 5.76 30.27
CA LEU A 224 35.67 5.51 30.02
C LEU A 224 36.05 5.65 28.54
N GLN A 225 35.15 6.06 27.64
CA GLN A 225 35.42 6.30 26.22
C GLN A 225 36.10 5.14 25.47
N VAL A 226 35.85 3.90 25.89
CA VAL A 226 36.38 2.68 25.25
C VAL A 226 35.29 1.85 24.57
N TYR A 227 34.02 2.22 24.76
CA TYR A 227 32.86 1.50 24.22
C TYR A 227 32.98 1.26 22.71
N LYS A 228 33.22 2.30 21.91
CA LYS A 228 33.22 2.19 20.44
C LYS A 228 34.35 1.30 19.93
N ASP A 229 35.56 1.50 20.45
CA ASP A 229 36.75 0.85 19.93
C ASP A 229 36.90 -0.59 20.45
N SER A 230 36.49 -0.85 21.70
CA SER A 230 36.74 -2.15 22.35
C SER A 230 35.52 -3.09 22.36
N PHE A 231 34.30 -2.53 22.41
CA PHE A 231 33.07 -3.31 22.48
C PHE A 231 32.29 -3.29 21.16
N GLU A 232 31.94 -2.10 20.63
CA GLU A 232 30.98 -1.95 19.53
C GLU A 232 31.41 -2.71 18.26
N LEU A 233 32.69 -2.68 17.90
CA LEU A 233 33.20 -3.43 16.74
C LEU A 233 33.00 -4.94 16.89
N LYS A 234 33.44 -5.52 18.02
CA LYS A 234 33.26 -6.96 18.31
C LYS A 234 31.79 -7.34 18.41
N PHE A 235 30.98 -6.51 19.07
CA PHE A 235 29.54 -6.71 19.19
C PHE A 235 28.84 -6.79 17.82
N LEU A 236 29.18 -5.89 16.91
CA LEU A 236 28.62 -5.89 15.56
C LEU A 236 29.14 -7.08 14.73
N GLU A 237 30.41 -7.46 14.86
CA GLU A 237 30.98 -8.64 14.18
C GLU A 237 30.28 -9.95 14.62
N GLU A 238 30.13 -10.18 15.92
CA GLU A 238 29.44 -11.35 16.45
C GLU A 238 27.95 -11.34 16.10
N THR A 239 27.30 -10.18 16.19
CA THR A 239 25.89 -10.04 15.80
C THR A 239 25.67 -10.35 14.32
N ASN A 240 26.60 -9.92 13.46
CA ASN A 240 26.57 -10.19 12.02
C ASN A 240 26.72 -11.69 11.74
N CYS A 241 27.65 -12.36 12.41
CA CYS A 241 27.84 -13.81 12.29
C CYS A 241 26.61 -14.60 12.77
N LEU A 242 26.06 -14.22 13.93
CA LEU A 242 24.89 -14.87 14.52
C LEU A 242 23.68 -14.77 13.60
N TYR A 243 23.32 -13.57 13.13
CA TYR A 243 22.14 -13.39 12.28
C TYR A 243 22.35 -13.93 10.87
N ALA A 244 23.59 -14.00 10.36
CA ALA A 244 23.87 -14.69 9.10
C ALA A 244 23.56 -16.19 9.19
N ALA A 245 23.98 -16.86 10.27
CA ALA A 245 23.69 -18.27 10.51
C ALA A 245 22.19 -18.50 10.78
N GLU A 246 21.56 -17.63 11.58
CA GLU A 246 20.14 -17.70 11.89
C GLU A 246 19.26 -17.51 10.65
N GLY A 247 19.61 -16.57 9.77
CA GLY A 247 18.93 -16.32 8.50
C GLY A 247 18.93 -17.55 7.60
N GLN A 248 20.10 -18.15 7.37
CA GLN A 248 20.24 -19.35 6.55
C GLN A 248 19.46 -20.54 7.12
N ARG A 249 19.58 -20.78 8.44
CA ARG A 249 18.94 -21.90 9.12
C ARG A 249 17.41 -21.78 9.09
N LEU A 250 16.88 -20.63 9.51
CA LEU A 250 15.42 -20.42 9.62
C LEU A 250 14.73 -20.35 8.25
N MET A 251 15.40 -19.89 7.20
CA MET A 251 14.83 -19.93 5.84
C MET A 251 14.57 -21.36 5.34
N GLN A 252 15.35 -22.34 5.81
CA GLN A 252 15.17 -23.75 5.48
C GLN A 252 14.17 -24.43 6.40
N GLU A 253 14.21 -24.14 7.70
CA GLU A 253 13.38 -24.80 8.71
C GLU A 253 11.93 -24.33 8.74
N ARG A 254 11.65 -23.07 8.37
CA ARG A 254 10.33 -22.44 8.55
C ARG A 254 9.70 -21.96 7.25
N GLU A 255 8.39 -21.78 7.33
CA GLU A 255 7.62 -21.12 6.28
C GLU A 255 7.77 -19.60 6.35
N VAL A 256 7.54 -18.93 5.22
CA VAL A 256 7.73 -17.48 5.07
C VAL A 256 6.94 -16.65 6.10
N PRO A 257 5.65 -16.93 6.39
CA PRO A 257 4.91 -16.17 7.42
C PRO A 257 5.57 -16.22 8.80
N GLU A 258 6.02 -17.41 9.22
CA GLU A 258 6.66 -17.61 10.52
C GLU A 258 8.05 -16.97 10.55
N TYR A 259 8.77 -17.03 9.43
CA TYR A 259 10.06 -16.37 9.27
C TYR A 259 9.94 -14.84 9.40
N LEU A 260 9.00 -14.21 8.69
CA LEU A 260 8.80 -12.75 8.75
C LEU A 260 8.37 -12.28 10.16
N ASN A 261 7.53 -13.06 10.84
CA ASN A 261 7.20 -12.82 12.24
C ASN A 261 8.43 -12.89 13.15
N HIS A 262 9.31 -13.87 12.92
CA HIS A 262 10.57 -13.98 13.65
C HIS A 262 11.49 -12.77 13.38
N VAL A 263 11.60 -12.30 12.14
CA VAL A 263 12.38 -11.09 11.82
C VAL A 263 11.83 -9.86 12.53
N SER A 264 10.51 -9.66 12.50
CA SER A 264 9.86 -8.54 13.21
C SER A 264 10.15 -8.59 14.71
N LYS A 265 10.04 -9.78 15.31
CA LYS A 265 10.37 -10.00 16.73
C LYS A 265 11.82 -9.67 17.04
N ARG A 266 12.78 -10.10 16.21
CA ARG A 266 14.22 -9.78 16.40
C ARG A 266 14.48 -8.27 16.32
N LEU A 267 13.85 -7.56 15.39
CA LEU A 267 13.98 -6.10 15.28
C LEU A 267 13.43 -5.38 16.52
N GLU A 268 12.32 -5.85 17.09
CA GLU A 268 11.77 -5.34 18.35
C GLU A 268 12.69 -5.62 19.54
N GLU A 269 13.18 -6.85 19.67
CA GLU A 269 14.11 -7.24 20.74
C GLU A 269 15.41 -6.41 20.70
N GLU A 270 16.04 -6.26 19.52
CA GLU A 270 17.25 -5.44 19.39
C GLU A 270 16.97 -3.95 19.63
N GLY A 271 15.79 -3.46 19.24
CA GLY A 271 15.34 -2.11 19.58
C GLY A 271 15.20 -1.88 21.09
N ASP A 272 14.61 -2.84 21.82
CA ASP A 272 14.49 -2.81 23.28
C ASP A 272 15.85 -2.91 23.98
N ARG A 273 16.79 -3.71 23.46
CA ARG A 273 18.18 -3.79 23.97
C ARG A 273 18.88 -2.44 23.91
N VAL A 274 18.69 -1.70 22.80
CA VAL A 274 19.22 -0.34 22.65
C VAL A 274 18.65 0.61 23.71
N ILE A 275 17.35 0.53 23.99
CA ILE A 275 16.73 1.37 25.00
C ILE A 275 17.22 1.00 26.40
N THR A 276 17.47 -0.29 26.64
CA THR A 276 17.75 -0.80 27.98
C THR A 276 19.21 -0.61 28.41
N TYR A 277 20.18 -1.02 27.59
CA TYR A 277 21.59 -1.07 28.02
C TYR A 277 22.65 -0.70 26.96
N LEU A 278 22.34 -0.64 25.65
CA LEU A 278 23.33 -0.22 24.64
C LEU A 278 23.39 1.30 24.49
N ASP A 279 24.48 1.79 23.89
CA ASP A 279 24.58 3.19 23.49
C ASP A 279 23.64 3.52 22.33
N HIS A 280 23.01 4.71 22.36
CA HIS A 280 22.11 5.14 21.30
C HIS A 280 22.78 5.25 19.92
N GLY A 281 24.10 5.50 19.88
CA GLY A 281 24.88 5.49 18.64
C GLY A 281 24.92 4.14 17.94
N THR A 282 24.79 3.03 18.69
CA THR A 282 24.83 1.66 18.17
C THR A 282 23.53 1.23 17.49
N GLN A 283 22.42 1.93 17.72
CA GLN A 283 21.11 1.57 17.16
C GLN A 283 21.14 1.43 15.64
N LYS A 284 21.70 2.42 14.94
CA LYS A 284 21.69 2.46 13.48
C LYS A 284 22.57 1.37 12.85
N PRO A 285 23.84 1.18 13.28
CA PRO A 285 24.65 0.04 12.82
C PRO A 285 24.06 -1.33 13.13
N LEU A 286 23.52 -1.51 14.34
CA LEU A 286 22.93 -2.77 14.79
C LEU A 286 21.72 -3.15 13.94
N ILE A 287 20.72 -2.27 13.84
CA ILE A 287 19.50 -2.56 13.07
C ILE A 287 19.82 -2.79 11.59
N ALA A 288 20.74 -2.01 11.00
CA ALA A 288 21.18 -2.23 9.63
C ALA A 288 21.85 -3.61 9.42
N CYS A 289 22.57 -4.11 10.43
CA CYS A 289 23.15 -5.46 10.40
C CYS A 289 22.07 -6.54 10.40
N VAL A 290 21.08 -6.43 11.30
CA VAL A 290 19.95 -7.37 11.40
C VAL A 290 19.12 -7.37 10.11
N GLU A 291 18.75 -6.19 9.61
CA GLU A 291 17.99 -6.04 8.36
C GLU A 291 18.75 -6.60 7.16
N LYS A 292 20.06 -6.39 7.09
CA LYS A 292 20.88 -6.95 6.01
C LYS A 292 20.89 -8.49 6.06
N GLN A 293 21.18 -9.08 7.23
CA GLN A 293 21.38 -10.52 7.34
C GLN A 293 20.06 -11.31 7.27
N LEU A 294 19.00 -10.82 7.92
CA LEU A 294 17.71 -11.54 7.95
C LEU A 294 16.79 -11.22 6.77
N LEU A 295 16.99 -10.11 6.07
CA LEU A 295 16.14 -9.75 4.93
C LEU A 295 16.98 -9.56 3.66
N GLY A 296 17.99 -8.70 3.70
CA GLY A 296 18.79 -8.30 2.54
C GLY A 296 19.40 -9.45 1.75
N GLU A 297 20.07 -10.38 2.42
CA GLU A 297 20.70 -11.54 1.77
C GLU A 297 19.70 -12.59 1.27
N HIS A 298 18.42 -12.48 1.66
CA HIS A 298 17.38 -13.49 1.42
C HIS A 298 16.15 -12.99 0.65
N LEU A 299 16.12 -11.73 0.20
CA LEU A 299 14.95 -11.11 -0.46
C LEU A 299 14.36 -11.98 -1.57
N THR A 300 15.18 -12.40 -2.54
CA THR A 300 14.73 -13.20 -3.69
C THR A 300 14.24 -14.58 -3.25
N ALA A 301 14.93 -15.22 -2.29
CA ALA A 301 14.57 -16.55 -1.81
C ALA A 301 13.23 -16.54 -1.06
N ILE A 302 12.98 -15.50 -0.25
CA ILE A 302 11.71 -15.30 0.46
C ILE A 302 10.56 -15.17 -0.54
N LEU A 303 10.72 -14.32 -1.57
CA LEU A 303 9.69 -14.07 -2.57
C LEU A 303 9.42 -15.31 -3.42
N GLN A 304 10.46 -16.00 -3.89
CA GLN A 304 10.34 -17.22 -4.70
C GLN A 304 9.66 -18.37 -3.96
N LYS A 305 9.92 -18.52 -2.65
CA LYS A 305 9.36 -19.63 -1.86
C LYS A 305 7.91 -19.35 -1.44
N GLY A 306 7.56 -18.09 -1.12
CA GLY A 306 6.33 -17.82 -0.37
C GLY A 306 5.36 -16.79 -0.96
N LEU A 307 5.77 -15.88 -1.85
CA LEU A 307 4.89 -14.78 -2.27
C LEU A 307 3.63 -15.30 -2.99
N ASP A 308 3.79 -16.24 -3.92
CA ASP A 308 2.68 -16.77 -4.70
C ASP A 308 1.63 -17.43 -3.80
N HIS A 309 2.07 -18.24 -2.84
CA HIS A 309 1.19 -18.89 -1.86
C HIS A 309 0.45 -17.88 -0.97
N LEU A 310 1.15 -16.84 -0.48
CA LEU A 310 0.54 -15.77 0.32
C LEU A 310 -0.54 -15.00 -0.45
N LEU A 311 -0.30 -14.74 -1.73
CA LEU A 311 -1.24 -14.07 -2.61
C LEU A 311 -2.43 -14.98 -2.91
N ASP A 312 -2.21 -16.24 -3.27
CA ASP A 312 -3.26 -17.21 -3.58
C ASP A 312 -4.22 -17.43 -2.40
N GLU A 313 -3.69 -17.62 -1.20
CA GLU A 313 -4.49 -17.80 0.03
C GLU A 313 -5.02 -16.49 0.64
N ASN A 314 -4.71 -15.33 0.04
CA ASN A 314 -5.16 -14.01 0.50
C ASN A 314 -4.76 -13.72 1.96
N ARG A 315 -3.52 -14.03 2.33
CA ARG A 315 -2.96 -13.85 3.68
C ARG A 315 -2.60 -12.38 3.95
N VAL A 316 -3.61 -11.53 4.10
CA VAL A 316 -3.49 -10.07 4.27
C VAL A 316 -2.49 -9.64 5.35
N PRO A 317 -2.50 -10.19 6.59
CA PRO A 317 -1.57 -9.77 7.64
C PRO A 317 -0.09 -10.04 7.28
N ASP A 318 0.17 -11.22 6.70
CA ASP A 318 1.51 -11.66 6.33
C ASP A 318 2.05 -10.82 5.15
N LEU A 319 1.19 -10.47 4.18
CA LEU A 319 1.52 -9.56 3.08
C LEU A 319 1.83 -8.14 3.55
N ALA A 320 1.08 -7.62 4.52
CA ALA A 320 1.34 -6.31 5.12
C ALA A 320 2.68 -6.28 5.86
N GLN A 321 2.98 -7.33 6.63
CA GLN A 321 4.26 -7.47 7.32
C GLN A 321 5.43 -7.59 6.31
N MET A 322 5.26 -8.39 5.25
CA MET A 322 6.24 -8.49 4.17
C MET A 322 6.52 -7.12 3.55
N TYR A 323 5.49 -6.35 3.23
CA TYR A 323 5.65 -5.00 2.67
C TYR A 323 6.42 -4.06 3.59
N GLN A 324 6.07 -4.03 4.89
CA GLN A 324 6.73 -3.19 5.87
C GLN A 324 8.21 -3.56 6.05
N LEU A 325 8.54 -4.85 6.14
CA LEU A 325 9.91 -5.34 6.29
C LEU A 325 10.75 -5.07 5.03
N PHE A 326 10.21 -5.38 3.85
CA PHE A 326 10.92 -5.20 2.58
C PHE A 326 11.16 -3.73 2.25
N SER A 327 10.35 -2.81 2.78
CA SER A 327 10.53 -1.37 2.62
C SER A 327 11.74 -0.82 3.40
N ARG A 328 12.23 -1.56 4.41
CA ARG A 328 13.42 -1.16 5.20
C ARG A 328 14.73 -1.45 4.47
N VAL A 329 14.71 -2.44 3.58
CA VAL A 329 15.91 -2.93 2.89
C VAL A 329 16.08 -2.27 1.53
N ARG A 330 17.33 -1.91 1.20
CA ARG A 330 17.67 -1.38 -0.12
C ARG A 330 17.34 -2.39 -1.22
N GLY A 331 16.49 -2.01 -2.16
CA GLY A 331 16.06 -2.87 -3.26
C GLY A 331 14.96 -3.89 -2.90
N GLY A 332 14.55 -4.00 -1.63
CA GLY A 332 13.49 -4.92 -1.20
C GLY A 332 12.15 -4.62 -1.85
N GLN A 333 11.72 -3.36 -1.80
CA GLN A 333 10.48 -2.94 -2.47
C GLN A 333 10.51 -3.15 -4.00
N GLN A 334 11.69 -2.97 -4.64
CA GLN A 334 11.84 -3.19 -6.08
C GLN A 334 11.72 -4.67 -6.45
N ALA A 335 12.32 -5.56 -5.65
CA ALA A 335 12.20 -7.00 -5.82
C ALA A 335 10.74 -7.46 -5.64
N LEU A 336 10.06 -6.94 -4.60
CA LEU A 336 8.65 -7.23 -4.36
C LEU A 336 7.76 -6.80 -5.55
N LEU A 337 7.98 -5.60 -6.10
CA LEU A 337 7.27 -5.11 -7.30
C LEU A 337 7.44 -6.06 -8.49
N GLN A 338 8.66 -6.53 -8.74
CA GLN A 338 8.96 -7.44 -9.85
C GLN A 338 8.19 -8.76 -9.72
N HIS A 339 8.29 -9.42 -8.55
CA HIS A 339 7.60 -10.69 -8.32
C HIS A 339 6.08 -10.54 -8.34
N TRP A 340 5.55 -9.47 -7.75
CA TRP A 340 4.12 -9.20 -7.74
C TRP A 340 3.55 -8.93 -9.15
N SER A 341 4.29 -8.22 -10.00
CA SER A 341 3.90 -8.03 -11.41
C SER A 341 3.91 -9.34 -12.20
N GLU A 342 4.92 -10.18 -12.00
CA GLU A 342 5.02 -11.48 -12.66
C GLU A 342 3.92 -12.44 -12.21
N TYR A 343 3.59 -12.44 -10.91
CA TYR A 343 2.43 -13.15 -10.36
C TYR A 343 1.13 -12.72 -11.04
N ILE A 344 0.87 -11.41 -11.12
CA ILE A 344 -0.35 -10.88 -11.76
C ILE A 344 -0.44 -11.34 -13.22
N LYS A 345 0.67 -11.25 -13.96
CA LYS A 345 0.70 -11.68 -15.37
C LYS A 345 0.49 -13.18 -15.50
N THR A 346 1.10 -13.99 -14.64
CA THR A 346 1.02 -15.45 -14.70
C THR A 346 -0.39 -15.94 -14.37
N PHE A 347 -0.93 -15.52 -13.22
CA PHE A 347 -2.29 -15.85 -12.80
C PHE A 347 -3.33 -15.30 -13.78
N GLY A 348 -3.20 -14.03 -14.18
CA GLY A 348 -4.10 -13.39 -15.14
C GLY A 348 -4.08 -14.04 -16.53
N THR A 349 -2.90 -14.47 -17.02
CA THR A 349 -2.81 -15.20 -18.29
C THR A 349 -3.59 -16.52 -18.23
N ALA A 350 -3.52 -17.25 -17.10
CA ALA A 350 -4.23 -18.51 -16.93
C ALA A 350 -5.76 -18.35 -16.94
N ILE A 351 -6.28 -17.19 -16.51
CA ILE A 351 -7.72 -16.85 -16.59
C ILE A 351 -8.14 -16.67 -18.05
N VAL A 352 -7.39 -15.91 -18.84
CA VAL A 352 -7.85 -15.50 -20.18
C VAL A 352 -7.54 -16.52 -21.28
N ILE A 353 -6.47 -17.31 -21.17
CA ILE A 353 -5.95 -18.09 -22.31
C ILE A 353 -6.78 -19.34 -22.66
N ASN A 354 -7.45 -19.95 -21.67
CA ASN A 354 -8.14 -21.23 -21.86
C ASN A 354 -9.58 -21.04 -22.38
N PRO A 355 -9.91 -21.46 -23.62
CA PRO A 355 -11.25 -21.30 -24.19
C PRO A 355 -12.36 -22.04 -23.41
N GLU A 356 -12.02 -23.11 -22.69
CA GLU A 356 -13.00 -23.88 -21.91
C GLU A 356 -13.57 -23.08 -20.73
N LYS A 357 -12.79 -22.09 -20.24
CA LYS A 357 -13.17 -21.20 -19.12
C LYS A 357 -13.81 -19.89 -19.57
N ASP A 358 -14.13 -19.73 -20.86
CA ASP A 358 -14.69 -18.49 -21.43
C ASP A 358 -15.99 -18.02 -20.74
N LYS A 359 -16.76 -18.95 -20.18
CA LYS A 359 -18.01 -18.63 -19.47
C LYS A 359 -17.77 -17.86 -18.17
N ASP A 360 -16.70 -18.20 -17.46
CA ASP A 360 -16.39 -17.68 -16.14
C ASP A 360 -15.34 -16.55 -16.20
N MET A 361 -14.63 -16.43 -17.33
CA MET A 361 -13.51 -15.50 -17.54
C MET A 361 -13.76 -14.07 -17.06
N VAL A 362 -14.91 -13.45 -17.39
CA VAL A 362 -15.16 -12.04 -16.98
C VAL A 362 -15.38 -11.93 -15.47
N GLN A 363 -16.06 -12.90 -14.87
CA GLN A 363 -16.29 -12.91 -13.42
C GLN A 363 -14.97 -13.16 -12.69
N ASP A 364 -14.17 -14.13 -13.14
CA ASP A 364 -12.85 -14.42 -12.59
C ASP A 364 -11.90 -13.21 -12.68
N LEU A 365 -11.97 -12.43 -13.78
CA LEU A 365 -11.20 -11.18 -13.92
C LEU A 365 -11.63 -10.09 -12.93
N LEU A 366 -12.94 -9.95 -12.69
CA LEU A 366 -13.47 -8.99 -11.71
C LEU A 366 -13.05 -9.37 -10.29
N ASP A 367 -13.22 -10.64 -9.92
CA ASP A 367 -12.88 -11.15 -8.60
C ASP A 367 -11.37 -11.06 -8.35
N PHE A 368 -10.56 -11.38 -9.38
CA PHE A 368 -9.12 -11.22 -9.32
C PHE A 368 -8.71 -9.75 -9.17
N LYS A 369 -9.36 -8.83 -9.91
CA LYS A 369 -9.10 -7.39 -9.80
C LYS A 369 -9.43 -6.86 -8.41
N ASP A 370 -10.57 -7.24 -7.85
CA ASP A 370 -10.98 -6.87 -6.50
C ASP A 370 -9.98 -7.36 -5.45
N LYS A 371 -9.53 -8.62 -5.56
CA LYS A 371 -8.50 -9.19 -4.69
C LYS A 371 -7.19 -8.41 -4.75
N VAL A 372 -6.71 -8.09 -5.96
CA VAL A 372 -5.47 -7.33 -6.16
C VAL A 372 -5.59 -5.90 -5.62
N ASP A 373 -6.70 -5.22 -5.88
CA ASP A 373 -6.95 -3.87 -5.35
C ASP A 373 -6.98 -3.85 -3.82
N HIS A 374 -7.64 -4.84 -3.21
CA HIS A 374 -7.71 -4.95 -1.76
C HIS A 374 -6.33 -5.12 -1.13
N VAL A 375 -5.48 -5.96 -1.72
CA VAL A 375 -4.08 -6.13 -1.28
C VAL A 375 -3.29 -4.82 -1.42
N ILE A 376 -3.46 -4.06 -2.51
CA ILE A 376 -2.78 -2.77 -2.68
C ILE A 376 -3.25 -1.76 -1.63
N GLU A 377 -4.54 -1.72 -1.35
CA GLU A 377 -5.14 -0.79 -0.39
C GLU A 377 -4.68 -1.08 1.04
N VAL A 378 -4.81 -2.33 1.48
CA VAL A 378 -4.55 -2.73 2.88
C VAL A 378 -3.09 -3.06 3.12
N CYS A 379 -2.50 -3.95 2.31
CA CYS A 379 -1.15 -4.48 2.54
C CYS A 379 -0.07 -3.48 2.09
N PHE A 380 -0.26 -2.85 0.93
CA PHE A 380 0.74 -1.97 0.30
C PHE A 380 0.45 -0.47 0.49
N GLN A 381 -0.49 -0.11 1.36
CA GLN A 381 -0.75 1.26 1.81
C GLN A 381 -1.01 2.23 0.65
N LYS A 382 -1.73 1.77 -0.40
CA LYS A 382 -2.02 2.57 -1.61
C LYS A 382 -0.77 3.12 -2.30
N ASN A 383 0.33 2.37 -2.29
CA ASN A 383 1.55 2.80 -2.97
C ASN A 383 1.35 2.88 -4.49
N GLU A 384 1.47 4.08 -5.04
CA GLU A 384 1.25 4.39 -6.46
C GLU A 384 2.12 3.57 -7.42
N ARG A 385 3.31 3.12 -7.00
CA ARG A 385 4.16 2.25 -7.84
C ARG A 385 3.50 0.90 -8.09
N PHE A 386 2.87 0.33 -7.05
CA PHE A 386 2.09 -0.90 -7.20
C PHE A 386 0.85 -0.63 -8.03
N VAL A 387 0.10 0.46 -7.79
CA VAL A 387 -1.08 0.81 -8.62
C VAL A 387 -0.73 0.90 -10.11
N ASN A 388 0.36 1.58 -10.46
CA ASN A 388 0.78 1.74 -11.86
C ASN A 388 1.22 0.41 -12.48
N LEU A 389 1.99 -0.38 -11.74
CA LEU A 389 2.47 -1.67 -12.21
C LEU A 389 1.33 -2.72 -12.30
N MET A 390 0.27 -2.59 -11.48
CA MET A 390 -0.97 -3.37 -11.60
C MET A 390 -1.60 -3.08 -12.95
N LYS A 391 -1.83 -1.80 -13.26
CA LYS A 391 -2.49 -1.36 -14.49
C LYS A 391 -1.75 -1.87 -15.73
N GLU A 392 -0.42 -1.69 -15.76
CA GLU A 392 0.43 -2.18 -16.84
C GLU A 392 0.38 -3.71 -16.97
N SER A 393 0.42 -4.44 -15.85
CA SER A 393 0.38 -5.91 -15.84
C SER A 393 -0.98 -6.43 -16.31
N PHE A 394 -2.08 -5.81 -15.88
CA PHE A 394 -3.44 -6.13 -16.33
C PHE A 394 -3.64 -5.90 -17.82
N GLU A 395 -3.20 -4.74 -18.33
CA GLU A 395 -3.19 -4.46 -19.77
C GLU A 395 -2.35 -5.50 -20.52
N THR A 396 -1.17 -5.85 -20.02
CA THR A 396 -0.29 -6.82 -20.68
C THR A 396 -0.93 -8.19 -20.82
N PHE A 397 -1.49 -8.78 -19.75
CA PHE A 397 -2.00 -10.15 -19.82
C PHE A 397 -3.36 -10.26 -20.50
N ILE A 398 -4.26 -9.28 -20.32
CA ILE A 398 -5.59 -9.30 -20.96
C ILE A 398 -5.41 -9.30 -22.48
N ASN A 399 -4.49 -8.49 -22.98
CA ASN A 399 -4.24 -8.36 -24.42
C ASN A 399 -3.38 -9.50 -25.01
N LYS A 400 -2.93 -10.48 -24.21
CA LYS A 400 -2.36 -11.74 -24.76
C LYS A 400 -3.41 -12.55 -25.52
N ARG A 401 -4.70 -12.39 -25.21
CA ARG A 401 -5.80 -13.04 -25.94
C ARG A 401 -6.52 -12.03 -26.85
N PRO A 402 -6.37 -12.13 -28.18
CA PRO A 402 -6.99 -11.17 -29.10
C PRO A 402 -8.52 -11.27 -29.14
N ASN A 403 -9.20 -10.11 -29.18
CA ASN A 403 -10.65 -9.88 -29.38
C ASN A 403 -11.62 -10.52 -28.36
N LYS A 404 -11.34 -11.73 -27.85
CA LYS A 404 -12.24 -12.50 -26.98
C LYS A 404 -12.53 -11.83 -25.63
N PRO A 405 -11.55 -11.22 -24.93
CA PRO A 405 -11.85 -10.43 -23.73
C PRO A 405 -12.88 -9.34 -23.97
N ALA A 406 -12.76 -8.58 -25.06
CA ALA A 406 -13.70 -7.52 -25.41
C ALA A 406 -15.11 -8.07 -25.72
N GLU A 407 -15.17 -9.16 -26.51
CA GLU A 407 -16.44 -9.83 -26.85
C GLU A 407 -17.16 -10.34 -25.60
N LEU A 408 -16.45 -11.06 -24.73
CA LEU A 408 -17.03 -11.68 -23.54
C LEU A 408 -17.44 -10.63 -22.50
N ILE A 409 -16.70 -9.53 -22.35
CA ILE A 409 -17.14 -8.40 -21.51
C ILE A 409 -18.44 -7.80 -22.06
N ALA A 410 -18.55 -7.55 -23.37
CA ALA A 410 -19.78 -7.02 -23.96
C ALA A 410 -20.97 -7.97 -23.76
N LYS A 411 -20.77 -9.28 -23.94
CA LYS A 411 -21.79 -10.31 -23.67
C LYS A 411 -22.17 -10.38 -22.18
N HIS A 412 -21.22 -10.20 -21.28
CA HIS A 412 -21.47 -10.17 -19.85
C HIS A 412 -22.31 -8.95 -19.45
N VAL A 413 -21.99 -7.76 -19.99
CA VAL A 413 -22.76 -6.53 -19.79
C VAL A 413 -24.19 -6.70 -20.33
N ASP A 414 -24.36 -7.19 -21.57
CA ASP A 414 -25.69 -7.47 -22.15
C ASP A 414 -26.48 -8.45 -21.28
N SER A 415 -25.84 -9.52 -20.78
CA SER A 415 -26.48 -10.48 -19.88
C SER A 415 -26.95 -9.83 -18.58
N LYS A 416 -26.12 -9.00 -17.94
CA LYS A 416 -26.48 -8.28 -16.70
C LYS A 416 -27.60 -7.25 -16.93
N LEU A 417 -27.60 -6.55 -18.06
CA LEU A 417 -28.66 -5.61 -18.43
C LEU A 417 -29.99 -6.31 -18.77
N ARG A 418 -29.94 -7.44 -19.50
CA ARG A 418 -31.14 -8.25 -19.84
C ARG A 418 -31.74 -8.98 -18.65
N ALA A 419 -30.91 -9.36 -17.68
CA ALA A 419 -31.35 -10.02 -16.46
C ALA A 419 -32.24 -9.13 -15.58
N GLY A 420 -32.35 -7.83 -15.90
CA GLY A 420 -33.30 -6.83 -15.40
C GLY A 420 -34.21 -7.32 -14.25
N ASN A 421 -33.88 -6.86 -13.04
CA ASN A 421 -34.63 -7.00 -11.79
C ASN A 421 -34.69 -8.40 -11.15
N LYS A 422 -33.93 -9.41 -11.59
CA LYS A 422 -33.99 -10.75 -10.95
C LYS A 422 -32.95 -11.03 -9.85
N GLU A 423 -31.79 -10.37 -9.86
CA GLU A 423 -30.66 -10.79 -8.99
C GLU A 423 -29.88 -9.65 -8.32
N ALA A 424 -30.06 -8.40 -8.73
CA ALA A 424 -29.32 -7.25 -8.18
C ALA A 424 -30.21 -6.00 -8.10
N THR A 425 -30.02 -5.20 -7.06
CA THR A 425 -30.59 -3.86 -6.93
C THR A 425 -29.99 -2.91 -7.98
N ASP A 426 -30.69 -1.81 -8.29
CA ASP A 426 -30.20 -0.80 -9.24
C ASP A 426 -28.80 -0.28 -8.83
N GLU A 427 -28.54 -0.09 -7.52
CA GLU A 427 -27.21 0.30 -7.01
C GLU A 427 -26.13 -0.78 -7.23
N GLU A 428 -26.46 -2.06 -7.01
CA GLU A 428 -25.51 -3.16 -7.22
C GLU A 428 -25.20 -3.34 -8.71
N LEU A 429 -26.19 -3.14 -9.57
CA LEU A 429 -26.01 -3.17 -11.02
C LEU A 429 -25.06 -2.03 -11.45
N GLU A 430 -25.27 -0.81 -10.96
CA GLU A 430 -24.42 0.34 -11.24
C GLU A 430 -22.96 0.09 -10.79
N ARG A 431 -22.75 -0.39 -9.55
CA ARG A 431 -21.40 -0.75 -9.06
C ARG A 431 -20.73 -1.85 -9.90
N THR A 432 -21.50 -2.85 -10.32
CA THR A 432 -20.99 -3.94 -11.16
C THR A 432 -20.54 -3.40 -12.53
N LEU A 433 -21.32 -2.50 -13.10
CA LEU A 433 -21.02 -1.86 -14.38
C LEU A 433 -19.79 -0.96 -14.30
N ASP A 434 -19.63 -0.19 -13.23
CA ASP A 434 -18.43 0.62 -12.98
C ASP A 434 -17.17 -0.25 -12.92
N LYS A 435 -17.22 -1.39 -12.21
CA LYS A 435 -16.10 -2.33 -12.16
C LYS A 435 -15.76 -2.91 -13.54
N ILE A 436 -16.77 -3.28 -14.33
CA ILE A 436 -16.58 -3.77 -15.70
C ILE A 436 -15.95 -2.68 -16.58
N MET A 437 -16.36 -1.41 -16.41
CA MET A 437 -15.81 -0.29 -17.16
C MET A 437 -14.33 -0.06 -16.83
N ILE A 438 -13.90 -0.32 -15.59
CA ILE A 438 -12.48 -0.29 -15.22
C ILE A 438 -11.70 -1.38 -15.95
N LEU A 439 -12.22 -2.62 -15.99
CA LEU A 439 -11.59 -3.70 -16.78
C LEU A 439 -11.48 -3.35 -18.26
N PHE A 440 -12.50 -2.67 -18.79
CA PHE A 440 -12.56 -2.27 -20.19
C PHE A 440 -11.40 -1.35 -20.60
N ARG A 441 -10.90 -0.51 -19.69
CA ARG A 441 -9.75 0.37 -19.93
C ARG A 441 -8.44 -0.39 -20.16
N PHE A 442 -8.35 -1.65 -19.74
CA PHE A 442 -7.17 -2.49 -19.96
C PHE A 442 -7.16 -3.18 -21.33
N ILE A 443 -8.23 -3.08 -22.11
CA ILE A 443 -8.29 -3.65 -23.46
C ILE A 443 -7.76 -2.61 -24.45
N HIS A 444 -6.65 -2.93 -25.14
CA HIS A 444 -6.03 -2.02 -26.12
C HIS A 444 -7.03 -1.56 -27.18
N GLU A 445 -7.90 -2.47 -27.63
CA GLU A 445 -8.91 -2.29 -28.70
C GLU A 445 -9.99 -1.23 -28.39
N CYS A 446 -10.00 -0.68 -27.17
CA CYS A 446 -11.08 0.13 -26.65
C CYS A 446 -10.62 1.56 -26.32
N GLY A 447 -10.43 2.38 -27.35
CA GLY A 447 -10.33 3.83 -27.17
C GLY A 447 -11.64 4.44 -26.67
N ALA A 448 -11.60 5.71 -26.22
CA ALA A 448 -12.81 6.45 -25.77
C ALA A 448 -13.96 6.47 -26.81
N ALA A 449 -13.64 6.32 -28.11
CA ALA A 449 -14.66 6.22 -29.17
C ALA A 449 -15.44 4.90 -29.13
N PHE A 450 -14.87 3.81 -28.60
CA PHE A 450 -15.55 2.54 -28.43
C PHE A 450 -16.48 2.56 -27.21
N THR A 451 -15.99 3.06 -26.06
CA THR A 451 -16.84 3.22 -24.86
C THR A 451 -17.96 4.23 -25.08
N SER A 452 -17.76 5.22 -25.95
CA SER A 452 -18.78 6.22 -26.27
C SER A 452 -20.11 5.61 -26.74
N LYS A 453 -20.10 4.48 -27.46
CA LYS A 453 -21.35 3.80 -27.85
C LYS A 453 -22.03 3.17 -26.64
N LEU A 454 -21.28 2.49 -25.78
CA LEU A 454 -21.79 1.89 -24.54
C LEU A 454 -22.31 2.95 -23.56
N GLU A 455 -21.55 4.01 -23.32
CA GLU A 455 -21.96 5.18 -22.53
C GLU A 455 -23.22 5.83 -23.12
N GLY A 456 -23.31 5.91 -24.45
CA GLY A 456 -24.51 6.35 -25.16
C GLY A 456 -25.73 5.46 -24.90
N MET A 457 -25.55 4.13 -24.86
CA MET A 457 -26.62 3.18 -24.52
C MET A 457 -27.14 3.41 -23.09
N PHE A 458 -26.25 3.67 -22.11
CA PHE A 458 -26.65 4.00 -20.74
C PHE A 458 -27.43 5.31 -20.66
N LYS A 459 -26.92 6.34 -21.33
CA LYS A 459 -27.58 7.64 -21.38
C LYS A 459 -28.97 7.55 -22.00
N ASP A 460 -29.15 6.72 -23.04
CA ASP A 460 -30.46 6.46 -23.63
C ASP A 460 -31.43 5.81 -22.63
N MET A 461 -30.96 4.93 -21.72
CA MET A 461 -31.81 4.32 -20.69
C MET A 461 -32.30 5.33 -19.66
N GLU A 462 -31.43 6.22 -19.19
CA GLU A 462 -31.80 7.30 -18.27
C GLU A 462 -32.76 8.30 -18.93
N LEU A 463 -32.42 8.78 -20.13
CA LEU A 463 -33.27 9.68 -20.90
C LEU A 463 -34.65 9.08 -21.17
N SER A 464 -34.72 7.77 -21.43
CA SER A 464 -35.99 7.07 -21.62
C SER A 464 -36.85 7.08 -20.37
N LYS A 465 -36.27 6.89 -19.17
CA LYS A 465 -37.00 6.98 -17.90
C LYS A 465 -37.58 8.38 -17.71
N ASP A 466 -36.81 9.43 -17.98
CA ASP A 466 -37.25 10.82 -17.86
C ASP A 466 -38.38 11.16 -18.85
N ILE A 467 -38.24 10.74 -20.11
CA ILE A 467 -39.27 10.93 -21.14
C ILE A 467 -40.56 10.21 -20.73
N MET A 468 -40.46 9.01 -20.15
CA MET A 468 -41.61 8.24 -19.70
C MET A 468 -42.35 8.90 -18.53
N VAL A 469 -41.66 9.54 -17.59
CA VAL A 469 -42.30 10.34 -16.53
C VAL A 469 -43.14 11.46 -17.14
N HIS A 470 -42.57 12.19 -18.09
CA HIS A 470 -43.29 13.27 -18.78
C HIS A 470 -44.46 12.77 -19.63
N PHE A 471 -44.33 11.61 -20.27
CA PHE A 471 -45.41 11.00 -21.03
C PHE A 471 -46.57 10.58 -20.12
N LYS A 472 -46.28 9.91 -19.00
CA LYS A 472 -47.31 9.52 -18.02
C LYS A 472 -48.03 10.73 -17.43
N GLN A 473 -47.31 11.81 -17.09
CA GLN A 473 -47.91 13.08 -16.67
C GLN A 473 -48.80 13.71 -17.74
N HIS A 474 -48.37 13.69 -19.01
CA HIS A 474 -49.17 14.19 -20.13
C HIS A 474 -50.46 13.37 -20.33
N MET A 475 -50.35 12.04 -20.21
CA MET A 475 -51.50 11.14 -20.32
C MET A 475 -52.48 11.27 -19.16
N GLN A 476 -52.00 11.57 -17.96
CA GLN A 476 -52.84 11.78 -16.78
C GLN A 476 -53.74 13.04 -16.89
N ASN A 477 -53.35 13.99 -17.75
CA ASN A 477 -54.14 15.17 -18.07
C ASN A 477 -55.16 14.93 -19.20
N GLN A 478 -55.16 13.76 -19.85
CA GLN A 478 -56.17 13.35 -20.82
C GLN A 478 -57.18 12.41 -20.15
N SER A 479 -58.47 12.60 -20.44
CA SER A 479 -59.59 11.90 -19.80
C SER A 479 -59.73 10.41 -20.15
N ASP A 480 -58.87 9.87 -21.04
CA ASP A 480 -58.93 8.51 -21.58
C ASP A 480 -57.59 7.79 -21.33
N SER A 481 -57.38 7.33 -20.09
CA SER A 481 -56.30 6.38 -19.79
C SER A 481 -56.77 4.99 -20.20
N GLY A 482 -56.39 4.56 -21.41
CA GLY A 482 -56.70 3.21 -21.90
C GLY A 482 -56.24 2.11 -20.92
N PRO A 483 -56.73 0.86 -21.09
CA PRO A 483 -56.54 -0.21 -20.11
C PRO A 483 -55.11 -0.77 -20.02
N ILE A 484 -54.21 -0.37 -20.92
CA ILE A 484 -52.85 -0.89 -21.03
C ILE A 484 -51.84 0.14 -20.49
N ASP A 485 -51.03 -0.25 -19.50
CA ASP A 485 -49.88 0.55 -19.03
C ASP A 485 -48.70 0.36 -20.00
N LEU A 486 -48.40 1.40 -20.77
CA LEU A 486 -47.29 1.43 -21.73
C LEU A 486 -46.03 2.04 -21.10
N THR A 487 -44.90 1.36 -21.27
CA THR A 487 -43.57 1.91 -21.02
C THR A 487 -42.69 1.75 -22.25
N VAL A 488 -42.03 2.82 -22.68
CA VAL A 488 -41.24 2.87 -23.92
C VAL A 488 -39.80 3.24 -23.60
N ASN A 489 -38.85 2.52 -24.21
CA ASN A 489 -37.44 2.89 -24.22
C ASN A 489 -37.07 3.43 -25.61
N ILE A 490 -36.51 4.64 -25.66
CA ILE A 490 -36.04 5.30 -26.88
C ILE A 490 -34.54 5.08 -27.01
N LEU A 491 -34.12 4.48 -28.12
CA LEU A 491 -32.73 4.08 -28.36
C LEU A 491 -32.16 4.87 -29.55
N THR A 492 -30.96 5.41 -29.38
CA THR A 492 -30.26 6.13 -30.46
C THR A 492 -29.62 5.14 -31.42
N MET A 493 -30.08 5.09 -32.68
CA MET A 493 -29.67 4.09 -33.68
C MET A 493 -28.15 3.99 -33.90
N GLY A 494 -27.38 5.06 -33.68
CA GLY A 494 -25.93 5.06 -33.82
C GLY A 494 -25.14 4.41 -32.67
N TYR A 495 -25.77 4.22 -31.51
CA TYR A 495 -25.14 3.61 -30.33
C TYR A 495 -25.48 2.14 -30.17
N TRP A 496 -26.70 1.75 -30.54
CA TRP A 496 -27.20 0.39 -30.39
C TRP A 496 -26.90 -0.50 -31.60
N PRO A 497 -26.88 -1.84 -31.43
CA PRO A 497 -26.80 -2.76 -32.56
C PRO A 497 -27.89 -2.49 -33.60
N THR A 498 -27.60 -2.81 -34.86
CA THR A 498 -28.62 -2.72 -35.92
C THR A 498 -29.57 -3.90 -35.80
N TYR A 499 -30.84 -3.61 -35.49
CA TYR A 499 -31.90 -4.61 -35.43
C TYR A 499 -32.70 -4.62 -36.73
N THR A 500 -32.92 -5.80 -37.29
CA THR A 500 -33.78 -5.98 -38.47
C THR A 500 -35.24 -5.75 -38.05
N PRO A 501 -35.94 -4.74 -38.61
CA PRO A 501 -37.35 -4.52 -38.32
C PRO A 501 -38.18 -5.71 -38.81
N MET A 502 -39.14 -6.15 -38.00
CA MET A 502 -40.11 -7.18 -38.37
C MET A 502 -41.51 -6.59 -38.33
N GLU A 503 -42.20 -6.66 -39.46
CA GLU A 503 -43.61 -6.29 -39.60
C GLU A 503 -44.48 -7.34 -38.90
N VAL A 504 -45.37 -6.91 -38.00
CA VAL A 504 -46.31 -7.79 -37.30
C VAL A 504 -47.67 -7.09 -37.16
N HIS A 505 -48.74 -7.86 -37.05
CA HIS A 505 -50.08 -7.34 -36.86
C HIS A 505 -50.34 -7.08 -35.37
N LEU A 506 -50.21 -5.82 -34.95
CA LEU A 506 -50.56 -5.38 -33.59
C LEU A 506 -52.07 -5.21 -33.44
N THR A 507 -52.59 -5.41 -32.23
CA THR A 507 -54.01 -5.13 -31.97
C THR A 507 -54.33 -3.64 -32.09
N PRO A 508 -55.57 -3.24 -32.45
CA PRO A 508 -55.94 -1.84 -32.63
C PRO A 508 -55.63 -0.96 -31.40
N GLU A 509 -55.79 -1.50 -30.19
CA GLU A 509 -55.47 -0.79 -28.95
C GLU A 509 -53.98 -0.49 -28.82
N MET A 510 -53.12 -1.45 -29.17
CA MET A 510 -51.66 -1.26 -29.13
C MET A 510 -51.21 -0.23 -30.17
N VAL A 511 -51.79 -0.26 -31.37
CA VAL A 511 -51.50 0.73 -32.42
C VAL A 511 -51.90 2.14 -31.97
N LYS A 512 -53.08 2.30 -31.33
CA LYS A 512 -53.52 3.60 -30.79
C LYS A 512 -52.49 4.17 -29.81
N LEU A 513 -52.03 3.36 -28.84
CA LEU A 513 -51.03 3.79 -27.86
C LEU A 513 -49.68 4.13 -28.51
N GLN A 514 -49.29 3.35 -29.50
CA GLN A 514 -48.05 3.58 -30.25
C GLN A 514 -48.07 4.93 -30.97
N GLU A 515 -49.19 5.28 -31.61
CA GLU A 515 -49.34 6.55 -32.31
C GLU A 515 -49.50 7.74 -31.36
N VAL A 516 -50.20 7.60 -30.22
CA VAL A 516 -50.27 8.65 -29.19
C VAL A 516 -48.87 8.97 -28.63
N PHE A 517 -48.09 7.94 -28.29
CA PHE A 517 -46.72 8.14 -27.82
C PHE A 517 -45.82 8.77 -28.90
N LYS A 518 -45.93 8.30 -30.15
CA LYS A 518 -45.17 8.83 -31.29
C LYS A 518 -45.48 10.32 -31.52
N ALA A 519 -46.75 10.72 -31.47
CA ALA A 519 -47.15 12.12 -31.59
C ALA A 519 -46.57 12.97 -30.44
N PHE A 520 -46.64 12.47 -29.19
CA PHE A 520 -46.02 13.12 -28.04
C PHE A 520 -44.51 13.31 -28.21
N TYR A 521 -43.80 12.25 -28.60
CA TYR A 521 -42.35 12.29 -28.75
C TYR A 521 -41.90 13.22 -29.88
N LEU A 522 -42.52 13.12 -31.07
CA LEU A 522 -42.20 13.97 -32.22
C LEU A 522 -42.58 15.43 -31.99
N GLY A 523 -43.64 15.69 -31.21
CA GLY A 523 -44.03 17.05 -30.81
C GLY A 523 -43.01 17.74 -29.91
N LYS A 524 -42.33 16.99 -29.04
CA LYS A 524 -41.25 17.52 -28.17
C LYS A 524 -39.86 17.46 -28.79
N HIS A 525 -39.63 16.54 -29.73
CA HIS A 525 -38.32 16.31 -30.35
C HIS A 525 -38.40 16.47 -31.86
N SER A 526 -38.44 17.73 -32.32
CA SER A 526 -38.51 18.08 -33.74
C SER A 526 -37.29 17.59 -34.52
N GLY A 527 -37.51 17.18 -35.78
CA GLY A 527 -36.44 16.71 -36.68
C GLY A 527 -35.99 15.26 -36.46
N ARG A 528 -36.65 14.50 -35.57
CA ARG A 528 -36.39 13.06 -35.36
C ARG A 528 -37.38 12.19 -36.12
N LYS A 529 -36.99 10.94 -36.40
CA LYS A 529 -37.85 9.88 -36.93
C LYS A 529 -37.77 8.68 -35.97
N LEU A 530 -38.92 8.08 -35.68
CA LEU A 530 -39.01 6.86 -34.87
C LEU A 530 -39.17 5.63 -35.76
N GLN A 531 -38.57 4.52 -35.34
CA GLN A 531 -38.74 3.19 -35.92
C GLN A 531 -38.95 2.20 -34.78
N TRP A 532 -40.08 1.51 -34.77
CA TRP A 532 -40.41 0.54 -33.71
C TRP A 532 -39.70 -0.79 -33.96
N GLN A 533 -39.16 -1.38 -32.89
CA GLN A 533 -38.47 -2.67 -32.94
C GLN A 533 -39.25 -3.70 -32.12
N THR A 534 -40.08 -4.47 -32.82
CA THR A 534 -41.02 -5.46 -32.25
C THR A 534 -40.29 -6.62 -31.57
N THR A 535 -39.12 -6.99 -32.08
CA THR A 535 -38.24 -8.04 -31.55
C THR A 535 -37.79 -7.80 -30.10
N LEU A 536 -37.69 -6.53 -29.66
CA LEU A 536 -37.30 -6.17 -28.30
C LEU A 536 -38.49 -5.96 -27.36
N GLY A 537 -39.71 -6.00 -27.91
CA GLY A 537 -40.95 -5.76 -27.16
C GLY A 537 -41.29 -6.91 -26.22
N HIS A 538 -41.85 -6.55 -25.06
CA HIS A 538 -42.40 -7.51 -24.11
C HIS A 538 -43.62 -6.92 -23.39
N ALA A 539 -44.48 -7.79 -22.89
CA ALA A 539 -45.71 -7.40 -22.21
C ALA A 539 -46.00 -8.31 -20.99
N VAL A 540 -46.95 -7.87 -20.19
CA VAL A 540 -47.51 -8.64 -19.07
C VAL A 540 -48.97 -8.94 -19.38
N LEU A 541 -49.30 -10.22 -19.53
CA LEU A 541 -50.65 -10.69 -19.78
C LEU A 541 -51.28 -11.23 -18.51
N LYS A 542 -52.52 -10.86 -18.24
CA LYS A 542 -53.35 -11.51 -17.24
C LYS A 542 -54.10 -12.66 -17.90
N ALA A 543 -53.96 -13.86 -17.35
CA ALA A 543 -54.59 -15.06 -17.86
C ALA A 543 -55.51 -15.68 -16.81
N GLU A 544 -56.72 -16.00 -17.23
CA GLU A 544 -57.76 -16.63 -16.41
C GLU A 544 -57.75 -18.14 -16.69
N PHE A 545 -57.35 -18.94 -15.71
CA PHE A 545 -57.43 -20.41 -15.76
C PHE A 545 -58.42 -20.93 -14.72
N LYS A 546 -58.85 -22.19 -14.89
CA LYS A 546 -59.78 -22.85 -13.95
C LYS A 546 -59.28 -22.88 -12.51
N GLU A 547 -57.97 -23.00 -12.30
CA GLU A 547 -57.34 -23.08 -10.97
C GLU A 547 -56.84 -21.72 -10.45
N GLY A 548 -57.20 -20.62 -11.13
CA GLY A 548 -56.95 -19.27 -10.66
C GLY A 548 -56.23 -18.39 -11.68
N LYS A 549 -56.16 -17.10 -11.32
CA LYS A 549 -55.55 -16.06 -12.14
C LYS A 549 -54.03 -16.17 -12.14
N LYS A 550 -53.41 -15.93 -13.29
CA LYS A 550 -51.95 -15.89 -13.45
C LYS A 550 -51.55 -14.67 -14.27
N GLU A 551 -50.32 -14.22 -14.09
CA GLU A 551 -49.71 -13.19 -14.92
C GLU A 551 -48.52 -13.76 -15.68
N PHE A 552 -48.49 -13.58 -16.99
CA PHE A 552 -47.39 -13.99 -17.85
C PHE A 552 -46.57 -12.79 -18.28
N GLN A 553 -45.27 -12.83 -18.01
CA GLN A 553 -44.32 -11.92 -18.66
C GLN A 553 -43.80 -12.60 -19.92
N VAL A 554 -44.13 -12.03 -21.09
CA VAL A 554 -43.98 -12.64 -22.42
C VAL A 554 -43.36 -11.65 -23.41
N SER A 555 -42.75 -12.13 -24.49
CA SER A 555 -42.34 -11.29 -25.62
C SER A 555 -43.56 -10.75 -26.37
N LEU A 556 -43.35 -9.74 -27.22
CA LEU A 556 -44.40 -9.20 -28.08
C LEU A 556 -44.96 -10.27 -29.03
N PHE A 557 -44.11 -11.10 -29.61
CA PHE A 557 -44.54 -12.21 -30.47
C PHE A 557 -45.40 -13.23 -29.72
N GLN A 558 -44.97 -13.63 -28.51
CA GLN A 558 -45.77 -14.50 -27.64
C GLN A 558 -47.11 -13.85 -27.28
N THR A 559 -47.14 -12.53 -27.10
CA THR A 559 -48.34 -11.76 -26.77
C THR A 559 -49.38 -11.87 -27.89
N LEU A 560 -48.97 -11.61 -29.14
CA LEU A 560 -49.86 -11.67 -30.29
C LEU A 560 -50.45 -13.07 -30.48
N VAL A 561 -49.63 -14.11 -30.35
CA VAL A 561 -50.09 -15.51 -30.45
C VAL A 561 -51.11 -15.83 -29.36
N LEU A 562 -50.85 -15.46 -28.10
CA LEU A 562 -51.74 -15.77 -26.99
C LEU A 562 -53.07 -15.01 -27.06
N LEU A 563 -53.07 -13.77 -27.58
CA LEU A 563 -54.29 -12.97 -27.71
C LEU A 563 -55.30 -13.58 -28.69
N MET A 564 -54.84 -14.35 -29.69
CA MET A 564 -55.74 -15.08 -30.61
C MET A 564 -56.67 -16.04 -29.88
N PHE A 565 -56.23 -16.60 -28.74
CA PHE A 565 -56.99 -17.58 -27.97
C PHE A 565 -58.12 -16.96 -27.12
N ASN A 566 -58.32 -15.63 -27.18
CA ASN A 566 -59.51 -15.00 -26.63
C ASN A 566 -60.73 -15.16 -27.54
N GLU A 567 -60.53 -15.37 -28.84
CA GLU A 567 -61.58 -15.45 -29.86
C GLU A 567 -61.71 -16.84 -30.51
N GLY A 568 -60.83 -17.80 -30.14
CA GLY A 568 -60.90 -19.18 -30.61
C GLY A 568 -60.08 -20.16 -29.76
N ASP A 569 -60.45 -21.44 -29.76
CA ASP A 569 -59.86 -22.45 -28.85
C ASP A 569 -58.66 -23.20 -29.45
N GLY A 570 -58.47 -23.18 -30.76
CA GLY A 570 -57.37 -23.88 -31.41
C GLY A 570 -57.08 -23.42 -32.83
N PHE A 571 -55.80 -23.28 -33.15
CA PHE A 571 -55.31 -22.77 -34.43
C PHE A 571 -54.17 -23.63 -34.96
N SER A 572 -54.09 -23.78 -36.28
CA SER A 572 -52.95 -24.36 -36.98
C SER A 572 -51.79 -23.36 -37.09
N PHE A 573 -50.58 -23.87 -37.34
CA PHE A 573 -49.40 -23.03 -37.57
C PHE A 573 -49.64 -21.94 -38.62
N GLU A 574 -50.23 -22.30 -39.77
CA GLU A 574 -50.51 -21.36 -40.87
C GLU A 574 -51.55 -20.29 -40.50
N GLU A 575 -52.58 -20.63 -39.73
CA GLU A 575 -53.57 -19.65 -39.25
C GLU A 575 -52.93 -18.63 -38.30
N ILE A 576 -52.04 -19.09 -37.40
CA ILE A 576 -51.30 -18.21 -36.48
C ILE A 576 -50.35 -17.30 -37.27
N LYS A 577 -49.64 -17.84 -38.26
CA LYS A 577 -48.72 -17.10 -39.13
C LYS A 577 -49.44 -15.98 -39.88
N MET A 578 -50.58 -16.31 -40.51
CA MET A 578 -51.39 -15.33 -41.24
C MET A 578 -51.94 -14.23 -40.32
N ALA A 579 -52.46 -14.59 -39.15
CA ALA A 579 -53.06 -13.63 -38.23
C ALA A 579 -52.02 -12.69 -37.59
N THR A 580 -50.86 -13.20 -37.19
CA THR A 580 -49.84 -12.43 -36.46
C THR A 580 -48.81 -11.74 -37.37
N GLY A 581 -48.60 -12.25 -38.58
CA GLY A 581 -47.59 -11.75 -39.51
C GLY A 581 -46.15 -12.11 -39.15
N ILE A 582 -45.92 -12.97 -38.16
CA ILE A 582 -44.57 -13.34 -37.69
C ILE A 582 -43.89 -14.24 -38.72
N GLU A 583 -42.62 -13.98 -39.00
CA GLU A 583 -41.81 -14.81 -39.90
C GLU A 583 -41.65 -16.25 -39.39
N ASP A 584 -41.50 -17.18 -40.32
CA ASP A 584 -41.54 -18.63 -40.07
C ASP A 584 -40.54 -19.10 -39.00
N SER A 585 -39.28 -18.67 -39.13
CA SER A 585 -38.18 -19.03 -38.22
C SER A 585 -38.44 -18.57 -36.78
N GLU A 586 -38.97 -17.36 -36.61
CA GLU A 586 -39.24 -16.76 -35.30
C GLU A 586 -40.55 -17.29 -34.72
N LEU A 587 -41.56 -17.55 -35.56
CA LEU A 587 -42.83 -18.13 -35.14
C LEU A 587 -42.65 -19.55 -34.59
N ARG A 588 -41.84 -20.41 -35.24
CA ARG A 588 -41.53 -21.76 -34.73
C ARG A 588 -40.93 -21.70 -33.34
N ARG A 589 -39.95 -20.83 -33.11
CA ARG A 589 -39.33 -20.61 -31.78
C ARG A 589 -40.35 -20.10 -30.76
N THR A 590 -41.23 -19.19 -31.20
CA THR A 590 -42.30 -18.62 -30.36
C THR A 590 -43.25 -19.70 -29.89
N LEU A 591 -43.74 -20.53 -30.80
CA LEU A 591 -44.65 -21.63 -30.47
C LEU A 591 -43.94 -22.74 -29.67
N GLN A 592 -42.68 -23.02 -29.95
CA GLN A 592 -41.87 -23.96 -29.16
C GLN A 592 -41.77 -23.52 -27.70
N SER A 593 -41.59 -22.23 -27.43
CA SER A 593 -41.53 -21.69 -26.07
C SER A 593 -42.87 -21.81 -25.31
N LEU A 594 -44.00 -21.67 -26.01
CA LEU A 594 -45.34 -21.68 -25.44
C LEU A 594 -45.92 -23.09 -25.26
N ALA A 595 -45.56 -24.04 -26.13
CA ALA A 595 -46.16 -25.37 -26.18
C ALA A 595 -45.21 -26.52 -25.81
N CYS A 596 -43.92 -26.43 -26.17
CA CYS A 596 -42.95 -27.51 -25.98
C CYS A 596 -42.08 -27.30 -24.73
N GLY A 597 -42.04 -26.08 -24.19
CA GLY A 597 -41.25 -25.68 -23.04
C GLY A 597 -41.71 -26.24 -21.68
N LYS A 598 -41.13 -25.69 -20.60
CA LYS A 598 -41.49 -26.04 -19.22
C LYS A 598 -42.88 -25.50 -18.83
N ALA A 599 -43.18 -24.27 -19.23
CA ALA A 599 -44.48 -23.63 -19.01
C ALA A 599 -45.34 -23.83 -20.27
N ARG A 600 -46.13 -24.91 -20.29
CA ARG A 600 -46.94 -25.32 -21.45
C ARG A 600 -48.31 -24.65 -21.40
N VAL A 601 -48.35 -23.39 -21.81
CA VAL A 601 -49.58 -22.60 -21.88
C VAL A 601 -50.45 -23.04 -23.07
N LEU A 602 -49.80 -23.55 -24.12
CA LEU A 602 -50.46 -24.17 -25.27
C LEU A 602 -50.15 -25.67 -25.32
N ILE A 603 -51.03 -26.43 -25.97
CA ILE A 603 -50.88 -27.86 -26.25
C ILE A 603 -50.68 -28.03 -27.75
N LYS A 604 -49.53 -28.59 -28.15
CA LYS A 604 -49.23 -28.95 -29.54
C LYS A 604 -49.80 -30.34 -29.89
N SER A 605 -50.44 -30.44 -31.04
CA SER A 605 -50.94 -31.68 -31.65
C SER A 605 -50.45 -31.77 -33.10
N PRO A 606 -49.60 -32.75 -33.46
CA PRO A 606 -49.03 -33.82 -32.62
C PRO A 606 -48.01 -33.33 -31.58
N LYS A 607 -47.89 -34.02 -30.44
CA LYS A 607 -46.89 -33.69 -29.41
C LYS A 607 -45.48 -33.99 -29.91
N GLY A 608 -44.57 -33.02 -29.78
CA GLY A 608 -43.18 -33.14 -30.22
C GLY A 608 -42.31 -32.02 -29.64
N LYS A 609 -41.00 -32.06 -29.90
CA LYS A 609 -40.07 -30.98 -29.50
C LYS A 609 -40.03 -29.83 -30.51
N GLU A 610 -40.17 -30.17 -31.79
CA GLU A 610 -40.13 -29.22 -32.90
C GLU A 610 -41.54 -28.83 -33.36
N VAL A 611 -41.63 -27.69 -34.05
CA VAL A 611 -42.87 -27.14 -34.63
C VAL A 611 -42.82 -27.29 -36.15
N GLU A 612 -43.82 -27.96 -36.69
CA GLU A 612 -44.02 -28.32 -38.09
C GLU A 612 -45.30 -27.65 -38.64
N ASP A 613 -45.41 -27.54 -39.96
CA ASP A 613 -46.47 -26.75 -40.63
C ASP A 613 -47.89 -27.29 -40.38
N GLY A 614 -48.00 -28.61 -40.20
CA GLY A 614 -49.28 -29.29 -39.94
C GLY A 614 -49.73 -29.26 -38.47
N ASP A 615 -48.95 -28.64 -37.58
CA ASP A 615 -49.25 -28.64 -36.15
C ASP A 615 -50.44 -27.76 -35.79
N LYS A 616 -51.23 -28.23 -34.83
CA LYS A 616 -52.30 -27.46 -34.18
C LYS A 616 -51.96 -27.16 -32.74
N PHE A 617 -52.31 -25.95 -32.31
CA PHE A 617 -52.07 -25.42 -30.98
C PHE A 617 -53.40 -25.12 -30.30
N ILE A 618 -53.60 -25.65 -29.10
CA ILE A 618 -54.84 -25.54 -28.33
C ILE A 618 -54.52 -24.89 -26.98
N PHE A 619 -55.41 -24.02 -26.48
CA PHE A 619 -55.24 -23.42 -25.16
C PHE A 619 -55.27 -24.48 -24.04
N ASN A 620 -54.28 -24.46 -23.14
CA ASN A 620 -54.20 -25.41 -22.03
C ASN A 620 -55.03 -24.95 -20.82
N GLY A 621 -56.31 -25.29 -20.77
CA GLY A 621 -57.18 -24.95 -19.65
C GLY A 621 -56.81 -25.61 -18.30
N GLU A 622 -55.95 -26.63 -18.30
CA GLU A 622 -55.48 -27.37 -17.11
C GLU A 622 -54.09 -26.90 -16.63
N PHE A 623 -53.64 -25.73 -17.07
CA PHE A 623 -52.32 -25.21 -16.71
C PHE A 623 -52.18 -25.00 -15.19
N LYS A 624 -51.20 -25.71 -14.59
CA LYS A 624 -50.86 -25.58 -13.16
C LYS A 624 -49.45 -25.03 -12.97
N HIS A 625 -49.32 -24.01 -12.13
CA HIS A 625 -48.01 -23.47 -11.75
C HIS A 625 -48.03 -22.85 -10.34
N LYS A 626 -46.95 -23.09 -9.58
CA LYS A 626 -46.81 -22.65 -8.18
C LYS A 626 -46.80 -21.12 -8.03
N LEU A 627 -46.16 -20.43 -8.97
CA LEU A 627 -46.04 -18.97 -8.97
C LEU A 627 -47.28 -18.31 -9.59
N PHE A 628 -47.63 -17.11 -9.11
CA PHE A 628 -48.66 -16.25 -9.70
C PHE A 628 -48.17 -15.55 -10.96
N ARG A 629 -47.00 -14.90 -10.88
CA ARG A 629 -46.33 -14.24 -12.00
C ARG A 629 -45.26 -15.16 -12.59
N ILE A 630 -45.41 -15.48 -13.87
CA ILE A 630 -44.64 -16.50 -14.56
C ILE A 630 -43.96 -15.84 -15.73
N LYS A 631 -42.63 -15.81 -15.72
CA LYS A 631 -41.86 -15.42 -16.90
C LYS A 631 -41.79 -16.63 -17.82
N ILE A 632 -42.60 -16.63 -18.87
CA ILE A 632 -42.41 -17.60 -19.95
C ILE A 632 -41.08 -17.23 -20.58
N ASN A 633 -40.24 -18.24 -20.82
CA ASN A 633 -38.91 -17.98 -21.32
C ASN A 633 -39.06 -17.15 -22.60
N GLN A 634 -38.62 -15.90 -22.57
CA GLN A 634 -38.46 -15.13 -23.78
C GLN A 634 -37.50 -15.95 -24.63
N ILE A 635 -37.83 -16.14 -25.90
CA ILE A 635 -36.89 -16.74 -26.84
C ILE A 635 -35.65 -15.85 -26.75
N GLN A 636 -34.63 -16.34 -26.05
CA GLN A 636 -33.36 -15.65 -26.06
C GLN A 636 -32.91 -15.75 -27.50
N MET A 637 -32.74 -14.60 -28.15
CA MET A 637 -31.89 -14.51 -29.33
C MET A 637 -30.51 -14.96 -28.86
N LYS A 638 -30.28 -16.28 -28.85
CA LYS A 638 -28.94 -16.81 -28.82
C LYS A 638 -28.40 -16.44 -30.18
N GLU A 639 -27.46 -15.51 -30.18
CA GLU A 639 -26.62 -15.20 -31.33
C GLU A 639 -26.24 -16.54 -31.99
N THR A 640 -26.63 -16.72 -33.25
CA THR A 640 -26.25 -17.93 -33.97
C THR A 640 -24.75 -17.86 -34.24
N VAL A 641 -24.11 -19.01 -34.45
CA VAL A 641 -22.68 -19.04 -34.83
C VAL A 641 -22.46 -18.21 -36.12
N GLU A 642 -23.43 -18.24 -37.03
CA GLU A 642 -23.42 -17.45 -38.27
C GLU A 642 -23.49 -15.94 -37.99
N GLU A 643 -24.34 -15.51 -37.06
CA GLU A 643 -24.47 -14.10 -36.65
C GLU A 643 -23.21 -13.61 -35.93
N GLN A 644 -22.58 -14.45 -35.10
CA GLN A 644 -21.30 -14.18 -34.44
C GLN A 644 -20.18 -14.01 -35.46
N VAL A 645 -20.08 -14.92 -36.44
CA VAL A 645 -19.09 -14.85 -37.52
C VAL A 645 -19.34 -13.62 -38.38
N SER A 646 -20.59 -13.33 -38.74
CA SER A 646 -20.95 -12.15 -39.54
C SER A 646 -20.61 -10.85 -38.82
N THR A 647 -20.89 -10.74 -37.52
CA THR A 647 -20.56 -9.59 -36.70
C THR A 647 -19.05 -9.40 -36.59
N THR A 648 -18.32 -10.49 -36.40
CA THR A 648 -16.84 -10.48 -36.35
C THR A 648 -16.25 -10.02 -37.68
N GLU A 649 -16.76 -10.53 -38.81
CA GLU A 649 -16.32 -10.16 -40.15
C GLU A 649 -16.55 -8.66 -40.43
N ARG A 650 -17.73 -8.14 -40.04
CA ARG A 650 -18.03 -6.70 -40.14
C ARG A 650 -17.04 -5.85 -39.34
N VAL A 651 -16.64 -6.28 -38.15
CA VAL A 651 -15.62 -5.58 -37.34
C VAL A 651 -14.28 -5.56 -38.06
N PHE A 652 -13.86 -6.69 -38.66
CA PHE A 652 -12.62 -6.73 -39.44
C PHE A 652 -12.68 -5.81 -40.66
N GLN A 653 -13.83 -5.74 -41.34
CA GLN A 653 -14.03 -4.83 -42.46
C GLN A 653 -14.00 -3.36 -42.03
N ASP A 654 -14.63 -3.01 -40.90
CA ASP A 654 -14.59 -1.65 -40.36
C ASP A 654 -13.17 -1.22 -39.98
N ARG A 655 -12.39 -2.13 -39.38
CA ARG A 655 -10.96 -1.90 -39.09
C ARG A 655 -10.16 -1.55 -40.35
N GLN A 656 -10.46 -2.15 -41.50
CA GLN A 656 -9.80 -1.81 -42.77
C GLN A 656 -10.08 -0.37 -43.20
N TYR A 657 -11.33 0.09 -43.08
CA TYR A 657 -11.67 1.48 -43.38
C TYR A 657 -11.02 2.47 -42.41
N GLN A 658 -10.91 2.10 -41.13
CA GLN A 658 -10.18 2.93 -40.16
C GLN A 658 -8.68 3.03 -40.46
N ILE A 659 -8.04 1.91 -40.87
CA ILE A 659 -6.64 1.92 -41.33
C ILE A 659 -6.50 2.85 -42.52
N ASP A 660 -7.33 2.70 -43.54
CA ASP A 660 -7.30 3.56 -44.74
C ASP A 660 -7.43 5.04 -44.40
N ALA A 661 -8.44 5.38 -43.59
CA ALA A 661 -8.68 6.76 -43.18
C ALA A 661 -7.54 7.33 -42.33
N ALA A 662 -6.88 6.50 -41.50
CA ALA A 662 -5.71 6.91 -40.71
C ALA A 662 -4.50 7.15 -41.61
N ILE A 663 -4.18 6.24 -42.54
CA ILE A 663 -3.09 6.39 -43.50
C ILE A 663 -3.28 7.69 -44.30
N VAL A 664 -4.47 7.90 -44.87
CA VAL A 664 -4.77 9.10 -45.66
C VAL A 664 -4.60 10.37 -44.82
N ARG A 665 -5.04 10.37 -43.55
CA ARG A 665 -4.91 11.53 -42.65
C ARG A 665 -3.46 11.85 -42.32
N ILE A 666 -2.65 10.83 -42.01
CA ILE A 666 -1.21 10.96 -41.73
C ILE A 666 -0.49 11.48 -42.98
N MET A 667 -0.71 10.82 -44.13
CA MET A 667 -0.06 11.17 -45.40
C MET A 667 -0.46 12.58 -45.87
N LYS A 668 -1.73 12.98 -45.71
CA LYS A 668 -2.19 14.34 -46.02
C LYS A 668 -1.47 15.40 -45.19
N MET A 669 -1.16 15.11 -43.92
CA MET A 669 -0.48 16.03 -43.00
C MET A 669 1.03 16.09 -43.25
N ARG A 670 1.69 14.93 -43.38
CA ARG A 670 3.15 14.81 -43.48
C ARG A 670 3.69 14.98 -44.90
N LYS A 671 2.84 14.75 -45.91
CA LYS A 671 3.13 14.76 -47.36
C LYS A 671 4.12 13.70 -47.84
N THR A 672 5.20 13.47 -47.10
CA THR A 672 6.21 12.46 -47.37
C THR A 672 6.56 11.75 -46.07
N LEU A 673 6.54 10.42 -46.05
CA LEU A 673 6.84 9.65 -44.84
C LEU A 673 7.48 8.30 -45.18
N GLY A 674 8.48 7.90 -44.40
CA GLY A 674 9.08 6.56 -44.51
C GLY A 674 8.18 5.47 -43.94
N HIS A 675 8.27 4.25 -44.45
CA HIS A 675 7.41 3.12 -44.08
C HIS A 675 7.41 2.84 -42.57
N ASN A 676 8.59 2.73 -41.93
CA ASN A 676 8.68 2.47 -40.49
C ASN A 676 8.09 3.60 -39.63
N LEU A 677 8.21 4.85 -40.09
CA LEU A 677 7.64 6.02 -39.43
C LEU A 677 6.11 6.04 -39.59
N LEU A 678 5.60 5.69 -40.77
CA LEU A 678 4.17 5.54 -41.03
C LEU A 678 3.57 4.44 -40.14
N VAL A 679 4.23 3.29 -40.05
CA VAL A 679 3.81 2.18 -39.18
C VAL A 679 3.79 2.63 -37.71
N SER A 680 4.83 3.33 -37.24
CA SER A 680 4.87 3.87 -35.88
C SER A 680 3.74 4.87 -35.59
N GLU A 681 3.47 5.81 -36.51
CA GLU A 681 2.33 6.74 -36.34
C GLU A 681 0.97 6.02 -36.38
N LEU A 682 0.83 4.98 -37.21
CA LEU A 682 -0.38 4.16 -37.25
C LEU A 682 -0.61 3.40 -35.94
N TYR A 683 0.43 2.83 -35.33
CA TYR A 683 0.30 2.17 -34.03
C TYR A 683 -0.08 3.13 -32.90
N ASN A 684 0.31 4.40 -33.00
CA ASN A 684 -0.10 5.42 -32.03
C ASN A 684 -1.56 5.88 -32.24
N GLN A 685 -2.02 5.94 -33.50
CA GLN A 685 -3.34 6.45 -33.85
C GLN A 685 -4.43 5.38 -33.79
N LEU A 686 -4.13 4.15 -34.24
CA LEU A 686 -5.05 3.02 -34.23
C LEU A 686 -5.02 2.35 -32.85
N LYS A 687 -6.19 1.92 -32.38
CA LYS A 687 -6.34 1.27 -31.07
C LYS A 687 -6.37 -0.25 -31.15
N PHE A 688 -6.21 -0.85 -32.32
CA PHE A 688 -6.21 -2.31 -32.48
C PHE A 688 -4.91 -2.79 -33.14
N PRO A 689 -4.48 -4.04 -32.88
CA PRO A 689 -3.31 -4.60 -33.53
C PRO A 689 -3.53 -4.71 -35.04
N VAL A 690 -2.60 -4.15 -35.84
CA VAL A 690 -2.62 -4.29 -37.30
C VAL A 690 -1.55 -5.29 -37.70
N LYS A 691 -1.94 -6.40 -38.32
CA LYS A 691 -0.98 -7.37 -38.83
C LYS A 691 -0.17 -6.73 -39.96
N PRO A 692 1.16 -6.90 -40.02
CA PRO A 692 1.99 -6.33 -41.08
C PRO A 692 1.52 -6.68 -42.50
N GLY A 693 0.99 -7.90 -42.70
CA GLY A 693 0.45 -8.33 -43.98
C GLY A 693 -0.81 -7.56 -44.42
N ASP A 694 -1.69 -7.21 -43.48
CA ASP A 694 -2.91 -6.45 -43.78
C ASP A 694 -2.58 -4.99 -44.08
N LEU A 695 -1.63 -4.40 -43.32
CA LEU A 695 -1.12 -3.05 -43.56
C LEU A 695 -0.52 -2.91 -44.96
N LYS A 696 0.27 -3.90 -45.40
CA LYS A 696 0.85 -3.92 -46.76
C LYS A 696 -0.24 -3.90 -47.83
N LYS A 697 -1.27 -4.76 -47.70
CA LYS A 697 -2.42 -4.77 -48.62
C LYS A 697 -3.17 -3.44 -48.63
N ARG A 698 -3.32 -2.79 -47.47
CA ARG A 698 -3.99 -1.48 -47.39
C ARG A 698 -3.20 -0.36 -48.06
N ILE A 699 -1.88 -0.33 -47.88
CA ILE A 699 -1.00 0.62 -48.58
C ILE A 699 -1.07 0.39 -50.10
N GLU A 700 -1.00 -0.86 -50.56
CA GLU A 700 -1.14 -1.20 -51.98
C GLU A 700 -2.47 -0.69 -52.56
N SER A 701 -3.58 -0.96 -51.88
CA SER A 701 -4.89 -0.46 -52.30
C SER A 701 -5.04 1.07 -52.25
N LEU A 702 -4.27 1.79 -51.44
CA LEU A 702 -4.25 3.26 -51.45
C LEU A 702 -3.37 3.82 -52.57
N ILE A 703 -2.33 3.08 -52.97
CA ILE A 703 -1.52 3.40 -54.15
C ILE A 703 -2.33 3.18 -55.43
N ASP A 704 -3.01 2.05 -55.55
CA ASP A 704 -3.85 1.72 -56.72
C ASP A 704 -5.03 2.69 -56.90
N ARG A 705 -5.43 3.40 -55.83
CA ARG A 705 -6.50 4.41 -55.82
C ARG A 705 -5.96 5.84 -55.87
N ASP A 706 -4.67 6.03 -56.14
CA ASP A 706 -4.00 7.33 -56.29
C ASP A 706 -4.08 8.26 -55.05
N TYR A 707 -4.22 7.70 -53.84
CA TYR A 707 -4.15 8.49 -52.60
C TYR A 707 -2.69 8.77 -52.19
N MET A 708 -1.78 7.89 -52.57
CA MET A 708 -0.35 7.98 -52.26
C MET A 708 0.47 7.21 -53.31
N GLU A 709 1.75 7.51 -53.46
CA GLU A 709 2.67 6.78 -54.35
C GLU A 709 3.96 6.41 -53.61
N ARG A 710 4.71 5.46 -54.18
CA ARG A 710 6.07 5.18 -53.70
C ARG A 710 7.04 6.16 -54.36
N ASP A 711 8.02 6.59 -53.58
CA ASP A 711 9.16 7.33 -54.11
C ASP A 711 9.85 6.50 -55.22
N LYS A 712 10.30 7.19 -56.27
CA LYS A 712 10.89 6.56 -57.47
C LYS A 712 12.23 5.91 -57.18
N ASP A 713 12.96 6.45 -56.22
CA ASP A 713 14.32 6.03 -55.88
C ASP A 713 14.37 5.20 -54.60
N ASN A 714 13.34 5.30 -53.73
CA ASN A 714 13.29 4.61 -52.44
C ASN A 714 11.94 3.90 -52.15
N PRO A 715 11.85 2.57 -52.28
CA PRO A 715 10.63 1.81 -52.00
C PRO A 715 10.11 1.89 -50.55
N ASN A 716 10.94 2.36 -49.61
CA ASN A 716 10.59 2.54 -48.20
C ASN A 716 10.03 3.94 -47.90
N GLN A 717 9.75 4.74 -48.92
CA GLN A 717 9.25 6.11 -48.79
C GLN A 717 7.99 6.30 -49.62
N TYR A 718 7.02 7.00 -49.03
CA TYR A 718 5.74 7.28 -49.67
C TYR A 718 5.50 8.79 -49.79
N HIS A 719 4.81 9.19 -50.85
CA HIS A 719 4.32 10.56 -51.07
C HIS A 719 2.79 10.58 -51.15
N TYR A 720 2.19 11.65 -50.66
CA TYR A 720 0.75 11.89 -50.79
C TYR A 720 0.43 12.55 -52.14
N VAL A 721 -0.55 12.01 -52.87
CA VAL A 721 -0.81 12.37 -54.29
C VAL A 721 -2.15 13.11 -54.49
N ALA A 722 -3.06 13.02 -53.52
CA ALA A 722 -4.42 13.57 -53.62
C ALA A 722 -4.58 15.03 -53.17
#